data_AF-A0A6P7GKV5-F1
#
_entry.id   AF-A0A6P7GKV5-F1
#
_cell.length_a   1.000
_cell.length_b   1.000
_cell.length_c   1.000
_cell.angle_alpha   90.00
_cell.angle_beta   90.00
_cell.angle_gamma   90.00
#
_symmetry.space_group_name_H-M   'P 1'
#
loop_
_entity.id
_entity.type
_entity.pdbx_description
1 polymer ?
#
loop_
_entity_poly.entity_id
_entity_poly.type
_entity_poly.pdbx_seq_one_letter_code
_entity_poly.pdbx_strand_id
1 'polypeptide(L)'
;MALAALPTSYEYYTDGGITAGLSDKQPYFTLNNKNITIYSGAFHYFRVPRAYWRDRLRKMRAAGLNTVETYVPWNLHEPQSGVYDFGNGGSDFEDFLHVEEFLKIAKEEDLFALVRAGPYICSEWEFGGLPSWILRNTSSVRNSKDQNYLSYVKRYFNILLPLLALLQFQKGGPIIGFQIENEYGNTGNDDVEYLKYIQQIFEDNNLIELYYTSDPPSANGLGAIPGILQTANFNSNPKWQLDKLNQLQHNKPTMTMEFWTGWFDHWLEDHHTISAQQFKSLLEEILDYPSSVNHYMFVGSTNFGFTNGANSLKSGMDNTGLQPTTTSYDYDSPITEYGDYTEKYQIVKDAIASRNPVITKLPDQPKVQPLIKYESLQIEGQLTLADIIYSEIQSGENVIHHIGDPIPMEQLPINSNSGQSFGYIVYRHTHTAAGAVKLTLTGTVRDTLLVLVNGTLRTPVPSKKSDVDGVGFWKLVDTSLDLQTDENTPETTYVIDVIVENNGRNNFGGLDQFRQFKGLTDSFQINGKNMMKFDIVPLEFKKSWNNALTNWQSLTSTQSTPALYKFTLNINNDPQDTYIDSTSWTKGITIVNGFVLGRHFFVGPQQSLYLPAPLLNKGENTIIVFEHYNAPDELTFVDHPIFQSRG
;
A
#
# COMPACT_ATOMS: atom_id res chain seq x y z
N MET A 1 18.70 43.84 25.01
CA MET A 1 19.29 42.49 24.88
C MET A 1 18.51 41.78 23.81
N ALA A 2 19.15 41.41 22.69
CA ALA A 2 18.51 40.53 21.74
C ALA A 2 18.31 39.16 22.43
N LEU A 3 17.08 38.65 22.45
CA LEU A 3 16.83 37.26 22.84
C LEU A 3 17.70 36.39 21.93
N ALA A 4 18.59 35.57 22.51
CA ALA A 4 19.37 34.63 21.74
C ALA A 4 18.41 33.72 20.96
N ALA A 5 18.66 33.50 19.67
CA ALA A 5 17.85 32.60 18.87
C ALA A 5 17.92 31.18 19.46
N LEU A 6 16.78 30.49 19.52
CA LEU A 6 16.74 29.08 19.94
C LEU A 6 17.53 28.21 18.96
N PRO A 7 18.24 27.17 19.43
CA PRO A 7 18.98 26.26 18.54
C PRO A 7 18.02 25.33 17.79
N THR A 8 18.45 24.80 16.65
CA THR A 8 17.81 23.64 16.02
C THR A 8 18.03 22.36 16.86
N SER A 9 17.30 21.29 16.56
CA SER A 9 17.52 19.98 17.20
C SER A 9 18.94 19.49 16.94
N TYR A 10 19.43 19.59 15.71
CA TYR A 10 20.81 19.19 15.40
C TYR A 10 21.84 20.06 16.12
N GLU A 11 21.67 21.38 16.17
CA GLU A 11 22.57 22.26 16.93
C GLU A 11 22.59 21.87 18.41
N TYR A 12 21.42 21.59 19.00
CA TYR A 12 21.32 21.19 20.40
C TYR A 12 22.02 19.85 20.67
N TYR A 13 21.73 18.80 19.88
CA TYR A 13 22.25 17.46 20.13
C TYR A 13 23.68 17.25 19.63
N THR A 14 24.20 18.08 18.73
CA THR A 14 25.56 17.95 18.18
C THR A 14 26.53 19.03 18.64
N ASP A 15 26.10 19.93 19.54
CA ASP A 15 27.01 20.85 20.22
C ASP A 15 28.13 20.09 20.93
N GLY A 16 29.39 20.41 20.59
CA GLY A 16 30.58 19.67 21.01
C GLY A 16 31.01 18.53 20.09
N GLY A 17 30.32 18.31 18.97
CA GLY A 17 30.58 17.23 18.01
C GLY A 17 29.76 15.96 18.29
N ILE A 18 29.78 15.03 17.33
CA ILE A 18 29.05 13.76 17.42
C ILE A 18 29.98 12.69 17.99
N THR A 19 29.60 12.10 19.12
CA THR A 19 30.39 11.10 19.86
C THR A 19 29.63 9.80 20.12
N ALA A 20 28.29 9.84 20.07
CA ALA A 20 27.43 8.68 20.24
C ALA A 20 26.10 8.87 19.48
N GLY A 21 25.47 7.76 19.10
CA GLY A 21 24.12 7.72 18.54
C GLY A 21 23.02 7.76 19.61
N LEU A 22 21.83 7.28 19.24
CA LEU A 22 20.77 7.02 20.21
C LEU A 22 21.15 5.81 21.09
N SER A 23 20.89 5.91 22.38
CA SER A 23 21.21 4.85 23.34
C SER A 23 20.05 4.54 24.27
N ASP A 24 19.88 3.24 24.51
CA ASP A 24 18.88 2.62 25.39
C ASP A 24 19.53 1.99 26.66
N LYS A 25 20.78 2.35 26.97
CA LYS A 25 21.54 1.79 28.10
C LYS A 25 21.05 2.28 29.47
N GLN A 26 20.18 3.28 29.49
CA GLN A 26 19.55 3.86 30.66
C GLN A 26 18.03 3.61 30.57
N PRO A 27 17.27 3.75 31.67
CA PRO A 27 15.80 3.66 31.63
C PRO A 27 15.12 4.83 30.88
N TYR A 28 15.90 5.63 30.15
CA TYR A 28 15.49 6.74 29.30
C TYR A 28 16.45 6.81 28.11
N PHE A 29 16.00 7.39 27.00
CA PHE A 29 16.87 7.56 25.84
C PHE A 29 17.88 8.69 26.04
N THR A 30 19.07 8.50 25.48
CA THR A 30 20.01 9.58 25.23
C THR A 30 20.41 9.61 23.76
N LEU A 31 20.51 10.79 23.18
CA LEU A 31 21.09 11.02 21.85
C LEU A 31 22.34 11.86 22.01
N ASN A 32 23.47 11.36 21.53
CA ASN A 32 24.78 11.98 21.73
C ASN A 32 25.04 12.39 23.19
N ASN A 33 24.74 11.47 24.12
CA ASN A 33 24.89 11.63 25.57
C ASN A 33 23.98 12.70 26.24
N LYS A 34 22.99 13.26 25.52
CA LYS A 34 21.98 14.16 26.08
C LYS A 34 20.62 13.45 26.13
N ASN A 35 19.86 13.65 27.20
CA ASN A 35 18.52 13.05 27.33
C ASN A 35 17.61 13.49 26.18
N ILE A 36 16.84 12.55 25.64
CA ILE A 36 15.84 12.80 24.60
C ILE A 36 14.56 12.04 24.90
N THR A 37 13.42 12.69 24.68
CA THR A 37 12.15 12.00 24.46
C THR A 37 11.89 12.04 22.95
N ILE A 38 11.65 10.88 22.34
CA ILE A 38 11.35 10.81 20.91
C ILE A 38 9.87 11.12 20.72
N TYR A 39 9.60 12.25 20.07
CA TYR A 39 8.28 12.62 19.60
C TYR A 39 8.29 12.43 18.09
N SER A 40 7.83 11.26 17.66
CA SER A 40 7.86 10.80 16.28
C SER A 40 6.45 10.75 15.67
N GLY A 41 6.40 10.84 14.34
CA GLY A 41 5.21 10.53 13.56
C GLY A 41 5.59 9.70 12.33
N ALA A 42 4.76 8.73 11.99
CA ALA A 42 4.94 7.92 10.79
C ALA A 42 4.54 8.72 9.55
N PHE A 43 5.44 8.76 8.56
CA PHE A 43 5.22 9.35 7.25
C PHE A 43 5.89 8.50 6.17
N HIS A 44 5.06 7.80 5.38
CA HIS A 44 5.51 6.93 4.30
C HIS A 44 5.74 7.72 3.01
N TYR A 45 7.01 7.93 2.66
CA TYR A 45 7.40 8.67 1.46
C TYR A 45 6.82 8.08 0.17
N PHE A 46 6.65 6.75 0.13
CA PHE A 46 6.12 6.00 -1.01
C PHE A 46 4.59 6.11 -1.19
N ARG A 47 3.88 6.82 -0.31
CA ARG A 47 2.43 7.08 -0.39
C ARG A 47 2.08 8.54 -0.67
N VAL A 48 3.06 9.42 -0.78
CA VAL A 48 2.87 10.86 -1.01
C VAL A 48 3.80 11.33 -2.13
N PRO A 49 3.33 12.10 -3.12
CA PRO A 49 4.19 12.59 -4.18
C PRO A 49 5.40 13.36 -3.64
N ARG A 50 6.57 13.14 -4.26
CA ARG A 50 7.85 13.72 -3.83
C ARG A 50 7.84 15.24 -3.65
N ALA A 51 7.09 15.95 -4.50
CA ALA A 51 6.92 17.40 -4.40
C ALA A 51 6.32 17.86 -3.06
N TYR A 52 5.61 16.99 -2.35
CA TYR A 52 4.93 17.30 -1.09
C TYR A 52 5.69 16.86 0.17
N TRP A 53 6.77 16.09 0.04
CA TRP A 53 7.52 15.60 1.21
C TRP A 53 7.98 16.71 2.14
N ARG A 54 8.56 17.78 1.61
CA ARG A 54 9.02 18.92 2.42
C ARG A 54 7.87 19.60 3.15
N ASP A 55 6.73 19.77 2.51
CA ASP A 55 5.56 20.36 3.15
C ASP A 55 5.12 19.51 4.35
N ARG A 56 4.97 18.20 4.16
CA ARG A 56 4.50 17.31 5.23
C ARG A 56 5.51 17.21 6.38
N LEU A 57 6.81 17.10 6.08
CA LEU A 57 7.88 17.10 7.08
C LEU A 57 7.94 18.43 7.85
N ARG A 58 7.76 19.57 7.18
CA ARG A 58 7.70 20.87 7.86
C ARG A 58 6.49 20.98 8.79
N LYS A 59 5.33 20.43 8.39
CA LYS A 59 4.15 20.33 9.27
C LYS A 59 4.44 19.48 10.50
N MET A 60 5.08 18.32 10.34
CA MET A 60 5.52 17.49 11.47
C MET A 60 6.42 18.26 12.44
N ARG A 61 7.45 18.93 11.92
CA ARG A 61 8.33 19.75 12.76
C ARG A 61 7.60 20.90 13.44
N ALA A 62 6.69 21.59 12.74
CA ALA A 62 5.87 22.67 13.30
C ALA A 62 4.88 22.20 14.39
N ALA A 63 4.52 20.91 14.41
CA ALA A 63 3.78 20.29 15.51
C ALA A 63 4.64 20.01 16.75
N GLY A 64 5.97 20.21 16.67
CA GLY A 64 6.89 19.94 17.75
C GLY A 64 7.50 18.54 17.73
N LEU A 65 7.15 17.69 16.75
CA LEU A 65 7.82 16.41 16.54
C LEU A 65 9.31 16.65 16.27
N ASN A 66 10.17 15.82 16.85
CA ASN A 66 11.63 15.88 16.63
C ASN A 66 12.14 14.75 15.74
N THR A 67 11.26 13.80 15.39
CA THR A 67 11.61 12.60 14.64
C THR A 67 10.52 12.29 13.62
N VAL A 68 10.90 11.79 12.44
CA VAL A 68 10.01 11.12 11.49
C VAL A 68 10.32 9.63 11.49
N GLU A 69 9.29 8.81 11.32
CA GLU A 69 9.44 7.38 11.11
C GLU A 69 8.95 7.02 9.69
N THR A 70 9.66 6.13 9.00
CA THR A 70 9.19 5.54 7.75
C THR A 70 9.59 4.07 7.58
N TYR A 71 8.68 3.30 6.97
CA TYR A 71 8.99 2.03 6.31
C TYR A 71 9.75 2.20 5.00
N VAL A 72 10.27 1.08 4.46
CA VAL A 72 10.84 0.95 3.11
C VAL A 72 10.20 -0.24 2.38
N PRO A 73 9.43 -0.04 1.29
CA PRO A 73 8.68 -1.09 0.61
C PRO A 73 9.57 -1.86 -0.38
N TRP A 74 10.03 -3.06 0.00
CA TRP A 74 10.91 -3.88 -0.85
C TRP A 74 10.29 -4.13 -2.24
N ASN A 75 8.99 -4.40 -2.32
CA ASN A 75 8.29 -4.68 -3.58
C ASN A 75 8.38 -3.56 -4.63
N LEU A 76 8.51 -2.29 -4.22
CA LEU A 76 8.73 -1.18 -5.16
C LEU A 76 10.20 -0.93 -5.43
N HIS A 77 11.08 -1.18 -4.46
CA HIS A 77 12.52 -1.03 -4.65
C HIS A 77 13.17 -2.19 -5.40
N GLU A 78 12.52 -3.35 -5.50
CA GLU A 78 12.90 -4.49 -6.34
C GLU A 78 11.67 -5.07 -7.07
N PRO A 79 11.06 -4.32 -8.01
CA PRO A 79 9.79 -4.70 -8.64
C PRO A 79 9.91 -5.95 -9.54
N GLN A 80 11.13 -6.24 -10.00
CA GLN A 80 11.51 -7.49 -10.67
C GLN A 80 12.75 -8.05 -9.99
N SER A 81 12.92 -9.37 -9.98
CA SER A 81 14.04 -10.01 -9.28
C SER A 81 15.38 -9.52 -9.83
N GLY A 82 16.19 -8.87 -8.99
CA GLY A 82 17.49 -8.31 -9.36
C GLY A 82 17.46 -6.96 -10.09
N VAL A 83 16.29 -6.34 -10.26
CA VAL A 83 16.13 -5.00 -10.83
C VAL A 83 15.69 -4.06 -9.73
N TYR A 84 16.46 -3.00 -9.48
CA TYR A 84 16.24 -2.09 -8.36
C TYR A 84 15.85 -0.68 -8.81
N ASP A 85 15.01 -0.01 -8.02
CA ASP A 85 14.64 1.38 -8.23
C ASP A 85 14.73 2.19 -6.94
N PHE A 86 15.59 3.21 -6.94
CA PHE A 86 15.73 4.19 -5.86
C PHE A 86 15.54 5.63 -6.39
N GLY A 87 14.63 5.75 -7.37
CA GLY A 87 14.22 7.00 -8.02
C GLY A 87 14.83 7.26 -9.39
N ASN A 88 15.45 6.26 -10.00
CA ASN A 88 16.00 6.35 -11.37
C ASN A 88 15.95 5.00 -12.10
N GLY A 89 15.12 4.06 -11.63
CA GLY A 89 15.02 2.70 -12.17
C GLY A 89 14.03 2.59 -13.33
N GLY A 90 13.28 3.65 -13.66
CA GLY A 90 12.29 3.64 -14.73
C GLY A 90 11.02 2.85 -14.41
N SER A 91 10.75 2.56 -13.13
CA SER A 91 9.45 2.01 -12.73
C SER A 91 8.38 3.10 -12.74
N ASP A 92 7.11 2.72 -12.82
CA ASP A 92 6.00 3.68 -12.77
C ASP A 92 5.94 4.47 -11.45
N PHE A 93 6.59 3.97 -10.40
CA PHE A 93 6.68 4.60 -9.08
C PHE A 93 8.01 5.32 -8.84
N GLU A 94 8.91 5.44 -9.82
CA GLU A 94 10.27 5.96 -9.61
C GLU A 94 10.29 7.28 -8.83
N ASP A 95 9.42 8.23 -9.14
CA ASP A 95 9.34 9.54 -8.47
C ASP A 95 9.08 9.45 -6.96
N PHE A 96 8.49 8.35 -6.49
CA PHE A 96 8.21 8.07 -5.08
C PHE A 96 9.35 7.38 -4.36
N LEU A 97 10.40 6.91 -5.03
CA LEU A 97 11.36 5.95 -4.47
C LEU A 97 12.72 6.54 -4.07
N HIS A 98 12.82 7.87 -3.99
CA HIS A 98 14.01 8.58 -3.53
C HIS A 98 14.15 8.60 -2.00
N VAL A 99 14.29 7.43 -1.36
CA VAL A 99 14.38 7.30 0.11
C VAL A 99 15.54 8.12 0.71
N GLU A 100 16.69 8.17 0.03
CA GLU A 100 17.82 8.99 0.49
C GLU A 100 17.49 10.48 0.52
N GLU A 101 16.78 10.97 -0.50
CA GLU A 101 16.39 12.36 -0.60
C GLU A 101 15.33 12.71 0.44
N PHE A 102 14.33 11.84 0.63
CA PHE A 102 13.33 11.99 1.68
C PHE A 102 14.00 12.18 3.05
N LEU A 103 14.98 11.32 3.39
CA LEU A 103 15.72 11.41 4.64
C LEU A 103 16.59 12.69 4.71
N LYS A 104 17.23 13.10 3.62
CA LYS A 104 17.98 14.37 3.56
C LYS A 104 17.05 15.57 3.80
N ILE A 105 15.85 15.58 3.21
CA ILE A 105 14.84 16.61 3.46
C ILE A 105 14.39 16.58 4.92
N ALA A 106 14.19 15.41 5.52
CA ALA A 106 13.84 15.30 6.95
C ALA A 106 14.90 15.97 7.84
N LYS A 107 16.19 15.72 7.55
CA LYS A 107 17.29 16.39 8.25
C LYS A 107 17.24 17.92 8.07
N GLU A 108 17.02 18.39 6.85
CA GLU A 108 16.95 19.82 6.53
C GLU A 108 15.76 20.52 7.22
N GLU A 109 14.65 19.81 7.42
CA GLU A 109 13.49 20.25 8.20
C GLU A 109 13.66 20.01 9.72
N ASP A 110 14.90 19.75 10.18
CA ASP A 110 15.28 19.59 11.59
C ASP A 110 14.63 18.39 12.30
N LEU A 111 14.43 17.29 11.58
CA LEU A 111 13.93 16.03 12.11
C LEU A 111 15.04 14.95 12.12
N PHE A 112 15.07 14.14 13.16
CA PHE A 112 15.74 12.83 13.16
C PHE A 112 14.88 11.80 12.42
N ALA A 113 15.44 10.63 12.14
CA ALA A 113 14.71 9.55 11.46
C ALA A 113 14.82 8.21 12.19
N LEU A 114 13.70 7.52 12.30
CA LEU A 114 13.62 6.09 12.60
C LEU A 114 13.26 5.35 11.30
N VAL A 115 14.07 4.37 10.90
CA VAL A 115 13.86 3.65 9.65
C VAL A 115 13.49 2.21 9.90
N ARG A 116 12.32 1.81 9.43
CA ARG A 116 11.81 0.43 9.52
C ARG A 116 12.04 -0.25 8.16
N ALA A 117 13.26 -0.73 7.95
CA ALA A 117 13.75 -1.10 6.62
C ALA A 117 13.12 -2.37 6.02
N GLY A 118 12.33 -3.13 6.78
CA GLY A 118 11.69 -4.39 6.35
C GLY A 118 12.44 -5.64 6.87
N PRO A 119 12.49 -6.76 6.10
CA PRO A 119 12.11 -6.87 4.69
C PRO A 119 10.58 -6.93 4.49
N TYR A 120 9.85 -7.31 5.54
CA TYR A 120 8.40 -7.22 5.62
C TYR A 120 8.02 -6.02 6.50
N ILE A 121 7.02 -5.25 6.07
CA ILE A 121 6.59 -4.00 6.71
C ILE A 121 5.11 -3.99 7.11
N CYS A 122 4.32 -5.01 6.75
CA CYS A 122 2.85 -4.98 6.93
C CYS A 122 2.25 -3.74 6.25
N SER A 123 1.91 -2.72 7.04
CA SER A 123 1.54 -1.36 6.62
C SER A 123 0.28 -1.27 5.78
N GLU A 124 -0.57 -2.30 5.75
CA GLU A 124 -1.70 -2.39 4.81
C GLU A 124 -1.26 -2.17 3.36
N TRP A 125 -0.05 -2.63 3.06
CA TRP A 125 0.61 -2.48 1.79
C TRP A 125 0.71 -3.82 1.10
N GLU A 126 0.69 -3.80 -0.22
CA GLU A 126 0.71 -4.98 -1.07
C GLU A 126 1.76 -6.00 -0.64
N PHE A 127 1.27 -7.18 -0.25
CA PHE A 127 2.05 -8.32 0.27
C PHE A 127 2.98 -7.97 1.46
N GLY A 128 2.61 -6.98 2.27
CA GLY A 128 3.42 -6.50 3.39
C GLY A 128 4.75 -5.92 2.94
N GLY A 129 4.83 -5.40 1.72
CA GLY A 129 6.06 -4.88 1.11
C GLY A 129 6.96 -5.95 0.52
N LEU A 130 6.62 -7.23 0.60
CA LEU A 130 7.39 -8.29 -0.05
C LEU A 130 7.11 -8.32 -1.56
N PRO A 131 8.11 -8.48 -2.44
CA PRO A 131 7.87 -8.60 -3.87
C PRO A 131 7.17 -9.93 -4.20
N SER A 132 6.14 -9.89 -5.04
CA SER A 132 5.36 -11.09 -5.40
C SER A 132 6.20 -12.17 -6.10
N TRP A 133 7.26 -11.79 -6.81
CA TRP A 133 8.13 -12.72 -7.54
C TRP A 133 8.83 -13.75 -6.63
N ILE A 134 8.92 -13.51 -5.31
CA ILE A 134 9.45 -14.50 -4.36
C ILE A 134 8.59 -15.76 -4.31
N LEU A 135 7.27 -15.63 -4.51
CA LEU A 135 6.31 -16.75 -4.47
C LEU A 135 6.69 -17.88 -5.43
N ARG A 136 7.40 -17.58 -6.52
CA ARG A 136 7.85 -18.58 -7.50
C ARG A 136 8.77 -19.64 -6.91
N ASN A 137 9.64 -19.24 -5.97
CA ASN A 137 10.76 -20.06 -5.51
C ASN A 137 10.80 -20.24 -3.99
N THR A 138 9.87 -19.65 -3.24
CA THR A 138 9.77 -19.81 -1.79
C THR A 138 8.58 -20.69 -1.41
N SER A 139 8.81 -21.60 -0.48
CA SER A 139 7.77 -22.39 0.19
C SER A 139 7.11 -21.63 1.34
N SER A 140 7.85 -20.73 1.99
CA SER A 140 7.36 -19.87 3.07
C SER A 140 8.26 -18.63 3.19
N VAL A 141 7.74 -17.57 3.80
CA VAL A 141 8.46 -16.31 4.06
C VAL A 141 8.59 -16.07 5.56
N ARG A 142 9.39 -15.09 5.96
CA ARG A 142 9.55 -14.63 7.35
C ARG A 142 9.93 -15.78 8.33
N ASN A 143 10.89 -16.61 7.92
CA ASN A 143 11.39 -17.72 8.72
C ASN A 143 12.85 -18.04 8.33
N SER A 144 13.55 -18.79 9.19
CA SER A 144 14.95 -19.18 8.99
C SER A 144 15.15 -20.46 8.16
N LYS A 145 14.05 -21.12 7.77
CA LYS A 145 14.08 -22.44 7.11
C LYS A 145 14.16 -22.34 5.59
N ASP A 146 13.49 -21.35 4.99
CA ASP A 146 13.48 -21.17 3.54
C ASP A 146 14.73 -20.41 3.06
N GLN A 147 15.72 -21.15 2.56
CA GLN A 147 17.00 -20.58 2.12
C GLN A 147 16.86 -19.66 0.90
N ASN A 148 15.87 -19.89 0.03
CA ASN A 148 15.63 -19.00 -1.10
C ASN A 148 15.15 -17.64 -0.58
N TYR A 149 14.18 -17.63 0.34
CA TYR A 149 13.72 -16.40 0.99
C TYR A 149 14.86 -15.63 1.65
N LEU A 150 15.67 -16.29 2.49
CA LEU A 150 16.81 -15.65 3.16
C LEU A 150 17.82 -15.06 2.15
N SER A 151 18.10 -15.78 1.06
CA SER A 151 19.00 -15.30 0.01
C SER A 151 18.49 -14.02 -0.68
N TYR A 152 17.18 -13.94 -0.93
CA TYR A 152 16.55 -12.76 -1.52
C TYR A 152 16.57 -11.57 -0.56
N VAL A 153 16.25 -11.79 0.72
CA VAL A 153 16.34 -10.77 1.77
C VAL A 153 17.75 -10.20 1.86
N LYS A 154 18.76 -11.07 1.96
CA LYS A 154 20.16 -10.65 2.02
C LYS A 154 20.59 -9.88 0.78
N ARG A 155 20.18 -10.34 -0.41
CA ARG A 155 20.47 -9.65 -1.67
C ARG A 155 19.89 -8.23 -1.68
N TYR A 156 18.61 -8.08 -1.36
CA TYR A 156 17.95 -6.78 -1.30
C TYR A 156 18.61 -5.84 -0.30
N PHE A 157 18.87 -6.32 0.92
CA PHE A 157 19.51 -5.50 1.94
C PHE A 157 20.94 -5.10 1.62
N ASN A 158 21.70 -5.93 0.90
CA ASN A 158 23.02 -5.54 0.41
C ASN A 158 22.98 -4.42 -0.66
N ILE A 159 21.79 -4.06 -1.16
CA ILE A 159 21.57 -2.88 -2.00
C ILE A 159 21.04 -1.71 -1.19
N LEU A 160 19.98 -1.91 -0.40
CA LEU A 160 19.33 -0.85 0.39
C LEU A 160 20.23 -0.32 1.51
N LEU A 161 20.77 -1.20 2.34
CA LEU A 161 21.39 -0.81 3.60
C LEU A 161 22.66 0.03 3.42
N PRO A 162 23.51 -0.17 2.38
CA PRO A 162 24.61 0.75 2.10
C PRO A 162 24.17 2.20 1.88
N LEU A 163 23.01 2.44 1.25
CA LEU A 163 22.46 3.79 1.07
C LEU A 163 22.07 4.41 2.42
N LEU A 164 21.35 3.64 3.25
CA LEU A 164 20.94 4.07 4.59
C LEU A 164 22.13 4.22 5.54
N ALA A 165 23.16 3.40 5.38
CA ALA A 165 24.35 3.40 6.22
C ALA A 165 25.10 4.72 6.15
N LEU A 166 24.99 5.48 5.06
CA LEU A 166 25.58 6.82 4.89
C LEU A 166 24.79 7.92 5.61
N LEU A 167 23.52 7.66 5.96
CA LEU A 167 22.58 8.62 6.53
C LEU A 167 22.37 8.45 8.04
N GLN A 168 23.23 7.67 8.69
CA GLN A 168 23.24 7.49 10.13
C GLN A 168 23.69 8.76 10.86
N PHE A 169 23.07 9.06 12.00
CA PHE A 169 23.35 10.22 12.83
C PHE A 169 24.81 10.31 13.25
N GLN A 170 25.42 9.19 13.63
CA GLN A 170 26.85 9.10 13.96
C GLN A 170 27.78 9.42 12.79
N LYS A 171 27.26 9.39 11.55
CA LYS A 171 27.95 9.81 10.32
C LYS A 171 27.47 11.18 9.83
N GLY A 172 26.72 11.90 10.65
CA GLY A 172 26.17 13.22 10.35
C GLY A 172 24.87 13.20 9.57
N GLY A 173 24.19 12.07 9.40
CA GLY A 173 22.86 11.99 8.79
C GLY A 173 21.70 12.11 9.81
N PRO A 174 20.45 11.84 9.41
CA PRO A 174 19.30 11.90 10.30
C PRO A 174 18.97 10.62 11.06
N ILE A 175 19.40 9.44 10.60
CA ILE A 175 18.89 8.17 11.11
C ILE A 175 19.46 7.90 12.50
N ILE A 176 18.59 7.74 13.50
CA ILE A 176 18.97 7.47 14.89
C ILE A 176 18.63 6.05 15.36
N GLY A 177 17.90 5.28 14.55
CA GLY A 177 17.59 3.89 14.86
C GLY A 177 16.98 3.12 13.69
N PHE A 178 17.11 1.80 13.75
CA PHE A 178 16.57 0.85 12.77
C PHE A 178 15.73 -0.22 13.44
N GLN A 179 14.53 -0.45 12.92
CA GLN A 179 13.73 -1.60 13.35
C GLN A 179 14.17 -2.87 12.64
N ILE A 180 14.28 -3.96 13.39
CA ILE A 180 14.48 -5.31 12.86
C ILE A 180 13.11 -5.97 12.70
N GLU A 181 12.78 -6.38 11.46
CA GLU A 181 11.49 -6.99 11.13
C GLU A 181 10.30 -6.07 11.51
N ASN A 182 9.09 -6.63 11.58
CA ASN A 182 7.88 -5.92 11.89
C ASN A 182 6.82 -6.82 12.53
N GLU A 183 6.50 -6.59 13.80
CA GLU A 183 5.47 -7.31 14.53
C GLU A 183 5.57 -8.83 14.34
N TYR A 184 6.79 -9.36 14.50
CA TYR A 184 7.04 -10.76 14.23
C TYR A 184 6.26 -11.68 15.18
N GLY A 185 5.97 -11.21 16.40
CA GLY A 185 5.14 -11.93 17.36
C GLY A 185 3.73 -12.22 16.86
N ASN A 186 3.18 -11.40 15.95
CA ASN A 186 1.87 -11.63 15.33
C ASN A 186 1.85 -12.81 14.34
N THR A 187 3.01 -13.34 13.94
CA THR A 187 3.08 -14.57 13.14
C THR A 187 2.71 -15.82 13.95
N GLY A 188 2.71 -15.72 15.29
CA GLY A 188 2.55 -16.85 16.20
C GLY A 188 3.76 -17.80 16.24
N ASN A 189 4.87 -17.43 15.60
CA ASN A 189 6.11 -18.19 15.57
C ASN A 189 7.20 -17.54 16.43
N ASP A 190 8.12 -18.35 16.96
CA ASP A 190 9.24 -17.90 17.81
C ASP A 190 10.59 -18.24 17.16
N ASP A 191 10.77 -17.78 15.91
CA ASP A 191 11.99 -17.99 15.13
C ASP A 191 13.01 -16.87 15.37
N VAL A 192 13.59 -16.86 16.58
CA VAL A 192 14.61 -15.86 16.96
C VAL A 192 15.85 -15.92 16.06
N GLU A 193 16.15 -17.08 15.45
CA GLU A 193 17.29 -17.22 14.53
C GLU A 193 17.06 -16.45 13.23
N TYR A 194 15.81 -16.38 12.74
CA TYR A 194 15.46 -15.49 11.63
C TYR A 194 15.67 -14.02 12.01
N LEU A 195 15.22 -13.59 13.19
CA LEU A 195 15.38 -12.20 13.65
C LEU A 195 16.86 -11.82 13.80
N LYS A 196 17.67 -12.70 14.39
CA LYS A 196 19.14 -12.53 14.47
C LYS A 196 19.79 -12.52 13.10
N TYR A 197 19.29 -13.27 12.13
CA TYR A 197 19.79 -13.23 10.76
C TYR A 197 19.57 -11.85 10.12
N ILE A 198 18.40 -11.23 10.32
CA ILE A 198 18.15 -9.85 9.87
C ILE A 198 19.08 -8.86 10.58
N GLN A 199 19.23 -8.99 11.90
CA GLN A 199 20.18 -8.19 12.68
C GLN A 199 21.61 -8.31 12.12
N GLN A 200 22.07 -9.55 11.85
CA GLN A 200 23.41 -9.77 11.31
C GLN A 200 23.60 -9.10 9.95
N ILE A 201 22.60 -9.10 9.08
CA ILE A 201 22.68 -8.38 7.80
C ILE A 201 22.82 -6.86 8.02
N PHE A 202 22.14 -6.30 9.02
CA PHE A 202 22.27 -4.88 9.37
C PHE A 202 23.70 -4.56 9.82
N GLU A 203 24.26 -5.39 10.70
CA GLU A 203 25.64 -5.26 11.19
C GLU A 203 26.67 -5.43 10.06
N ASP A 204 26.50 -6.44 9.20
CA ASP A 204 27.36 -6.70 8.04
C ASP A 204 27.37 -5.51 7.05
N ASN A 205 26.30 -4.72 7.02
CA ASN A 205 26.17 -3.52 6.18
C ASN A 205 26.51 -2.21 6.91
N ASN A 206 27.21 -2.28 8.04
CA ASN A 206 27.70 -1.13 8.81
C ASN A 206 26.59 -0.21 9.32
N LEU A 207 25.43 -0.77 9.69
CA LEU A 207 24.50 -0.09 10.57
C LEU A 207 25.03 -0.17 12.00
N ILE A 208 25.00 0.98 12.70
CA ILE A 208 25.64 1.22 14.00
C ILE A 208 24.73 2.00 14.95
N GLU A 209 23.58 2.46 14.47
CA GLU A 209 22.56 3.11 15.30
C GLU A 209 21.75 2.09 16.10
N LEU A 210 20.88 2.57 16.98
CA LEU A 210 20.08 1.72 17.86
C LEU A 210 19.22 0.73 17.04
N TYR A 211 19.30 -0.54 17.37
CA TYR A 211 18.37 -1.56 16.91
C TYR A 211 17.22 -1.76 17.89
N TYR A 212 16.03 -2.00 17.36
CA TYR A 212 14.85 -2.31 18.16
C TYR A 212 13.90 -3.25 17.39
N THR A 213 13.01 -3.92 18.11
CA THR A 213 11.85 -4.64 17.55
C THR A 213 10.57 -3.99 18.05
N SER A 214 9.46 -4.17 17.33
CA SER A 214 8.16 -3.66 17.77
C SER A 214 7.06 -4.70 17.63
N ASP A 215 6.33 -4.91 18.72
CA ASP A 215 5.25 -5.86 18.84
C ASP A 215 4.20 -5.36 19.85
N PRO A 216 2.93 -5.82 19.78
CA PRO A 216 1.98 -5.59 20.85
C PRO A 216 2.48 -6.23 22.17
N PRO A 217 2.45 -5.54 23.32
CA PRO A 217 2.88 -6.14 24.60
C PRO A 217 2.11 -7.41 24.99
N SER A 218 0.91 -7.62 24.44
CA SER A 218 0.12 -8.86 24.55
C SER A 218 0.78 -10.07 23.89
N ALA A 219 1.70 -9.89 22.93
CA ALA A 219 2.52 -10.95 22.35
C ALA A 219 3.52 -11.55 23.36
N ASN A 220 3.63 -10.96 24.56
CA ASN A 220 4.36 -11.50 25.71
C ASN A 220 5.83 -11.86 25.41
N GLY A 221 6.50 -11.01 24.61
CA GLY A 221 7.91 -11.14 24.25
C GLY A 221 8.17 -11.96 22.98
N LEU A 222 7.14 -12.51 22.32
CA LEU A 222 7.30 -13.03 20.95
C LEU A 222 7.67 -11.89 20.00
N GLY A 223 8.56 -12.17 19.06
CA GLY A 223 9.11 -11.15 18.15
C GLY A 223 10.31 -10.38 18.71
N ALA A 224 10.71 -10.63 19.96
CA ALA A 224 11.88 -10.00 20.56
C ALA A 224 13.19 -10.73 20.27
N ILE A 225 14.29 -9.97 20.22
CA ILE A 225 15.67 -10.50 20.23
C ILE A 225 16.27 -10.21 21.61
N PRO A 226 16.85 -11.21 22.32
CA PRO A 226 17.46 -10.99 23.62
C PRO A 226 18.50 -9.86 23.61
N GLY A 227 18.33 -8.87 24.48
CA GLY A 227 19.24 -7.73 24.64
C GLY A 227 18.95 -6.52 23.73
N ILE A 228 18.15 -6.71 22.68
CA ILE A 228 17.66 -5.65 21.80
C ILE A 228 16.45 -4.98 22.43
N LEU A 229 16.31 -3.66 22.22
CA LEU A 229 15.17 -2.89 22.72
C LEU A 229 13.86 -3.41 22.13
N GLN A 230 12.85 -3.62 22.97
CA GLN A 230 11.48 -3.86 22.52
C GLN A 230 10.71 -2.54 22.53
N THR A 231 9.77 -2.36 21.61
CA THR A 231 8.82 -1.24 21.62
C THR A 231 7.39 -1.76 21.50
N ALA A 232 6.41 -0.94 21.88
CA ALA A 232 5.02 -1.34 21.94
C ALA A 232 4.16 -0.74 20.81
N ASN A 233 3.23 -1.54 20.31
CA ASN A 233 2.19 -1.12 19.36
C ASN A 233 0.80 -1.28 20.00
N PHE A 234 -0.01 -0.20 20.01
CA PHE A 234 -1.37 -0.21 20.56
C PHE A 234 -2.18 1.06 20.24
N ASN A 235 -3.50 0.97 20.44
CA ASN A 235 -4.45 2.10 20.45
C ASN A 235 -5.34 2.18 21.69
N SER A 236 -5.10 1.35 22.70
CA SER A 236 -5.94 1.28 23.88
C SER A 236 -5.17 0.82 25.11
N ASN A 237 -5.68 1.22 26.28
CA ASN A 237 -5.12 0.94 27.61
C ASN A 237 -3.61 1.27 27.75
N PRO A 238 -3.14 2.49 27.41
CA PRO A 238 -1.72 2.83 27.39
C PRO A 238 -0.96 2.42 28.65
N LYS A 239 -1.49 2.72 29.85
CA LYS A 239 -0.81 2.36 31.09
C LYS A 239 -0.55 0.85 31.22
N TRP A 240 -1.54 0.02 30.91
CA TRP A 240 -1.37 -1.44 31.00
C TRP A 240 -0.33 -1.95 30.00
N GLN A 241 -0.39 -1.44 28.76
CA GLN A 241 0.54 -1.82 27.69
C GLN A 241 1.99 -1.47 28.07
N LEU A 242 2.21 -0.25 28.58
CA LEU A 242 3.53 0.24 28.94
C LEU A 242 4.07 -0.41 30.23
N ASP A 243 3.20 -0.70 31.21
CA ASP A 243 3.57 -1.51 32.38
C ASP A 243 3.98 -2.92 31.96
N LYS A 244 3.27 -3.54 31.01
CA LYS A 244 3.60 -4.86 30.48
C LYS A 244 4.92 -4.82 29.71
N LEU A 245 5.16 -3.81 28.89
CA LEU A 245 6.43 -3.61 28.19
C LEU A 245 7.60 -3.52 29.17
N ASN A 246 7.47 -2.73 30.24
CA ASN A 246 8.50 -2.59 31.27
C ASN A 246 8.78 -3.88 32.07
N GLN A 247 7.80 -4.80 32.14
CA GLN A 247 8.02 -6.15 32.68
C GLN A 247 8.82 -7.05 31.73
N LEU A 248 8.65 -6.87 30.41
CA LEU A 248 9.36 -7.66 29.39
C LEU A 248 10.81 -7.20 29.22
N GLN A 249 11.12 -5.95 29.52
CA GLN A 249 12.47 -5.38 29.39
C GLN A 249 12.83 -4.42 30.53
N HIS A 250 13.47 -4.95 31.57
CA HIS A 250 13.90 -4.16 32.71
C HIS A 250 15.04 -3.19 32.38
N ASN A 251 14.99 -1.98 32.96
CA ASN A 251 16.01 -0.92 32.83
C ASN A 251 16.26 -0.43 31.39
N LYS A 252 15.27 -0.57 30.52
CA LYS A 252 15.25 -0.02 29.15
C LYS A 252 14.28 1.16 29.08
N PRO A 253 14.46 2.10 28.12
CA PRO A 253 13.49 3.16 27.89
C PRO A 253 12.18 2.59 27.37
N THR A 254 11.07 3.26 27.72
CA THR A 254 9.74 2.91 27.21
C THR A 254 9.46 3.69 25.92
N MET A 255 8.94 3.00 24.90
CA MET A 255 8.50 3.63 23.66
C MET A 255 7.29 2.92 23.06
N THR A 256 6.29 3.73 22.71
CA THR A 256 5.19 3.32 21.82
C THR A 256 5.62 3.60 20.38
N MET A 257 5.96 2.56 19.63
CA MET A 257 6.42 2.68 18.23
C MET A 257 5.26 2.76 17.24
N GLU A 258 4.10 2.22 17.58
CA GLU A 258 2.87 2.50 16.85
C GLU A 258 1.77 2.85 17.84
N PHE A 259 1.57 4.15 18.01
CA PHE A 259 0.32 4.66 18.58
C PHE A 259 -0.65 4.85 17.42
N TRP A 260 -1.60 3.93 17.25
CA TRP A 260 -2.54 4.01 16.14
C TRP A 260 -3.51 5.18 16.33
N THR A 261 -3.31 6.27 15.58
CA THR A 261 -4.02 7.56 15.76
C THR A 261 -5.45 7.55 15.22
N GLY A 262 -5.72 6.60 14.34
CA GLY A 262 -6.99 6.28 13.73
C GLY A 262 -6.92 4.84 13.24
N TRP A 263 -7.46 4.54 12.06
CA TRP A 263 -7.39 3.20 11.47
C TRP A 263 -7.55 3.26 9.95
N PHE A 264 -7.15 2.21 9.25
CA PHE A 264 -7.34 2.08 7.81
C PHE A 264 -8.72 1.49 7.48
N ASP A 265 -9.15 1.60 6.23
CA ASP A 265 -10.44 1.09 5.77
C ASP A 265 -10.29 -0.11 4.84
N HIS A 266 -11.16 -1.11 4.99
CA HIS A 266 -11.42 -2.09 3.95
C HIS A 266 -12.62 -1.69 3.09
N TRP A 267 -12.61 -2.15 1.83
CA TRP A 267 -13.86 -2.16 1.07
C TRP A 267 -14.92 -2.99 1.82
N LEU A 268 -16.19 -2.57 1.75
CA LEU A 268 -17.33 -3.16 2.47
C LEU A 268 -17.43 -2.76 3.96
N GLU A 269 -16.59 -1.87 4.47
CA GLU A 269 -16.70 -1.36 5.83
C GLU A 269 -17.20 0.08 5.85
N ASP A 270 -17.42 0.62 7.04
CA ASP A 270 -17.61 2.06 7.23
C ASP A 270 -16.25 2.72 7.45
N HIS A 271 -16.14 4.02 7.15
CA HIS A 271 -14.90 4.76 7.36
C HIS A 271 -14.55 4.83 8.85
N HIS A 272 -13.35 4.38 9.20
CA HIS A 272 -12.89 4.35 10.58
C HIS A 272 -12.44 5.73 11.04
N THR A 273 -12.98 6.17 12.17
CA THR A 273 -12.55 7.41 12.84
C THR A 273 -12.43 7.19 14.34
N ILE A 274 -11.56 7.98 14.97
CA ILE A 274 -11.41 8.10 16.42
C ILE A 274 -11.66 9.56 16.78
N SER A 275 -12.58 9.81 17.70
CA SER A 275 -12.88 11.18 18.14
C SER A 275 -11.62 11.89 18.68
N ALA A 276 -11.50 13.19 18.40
CA ALA A 276 -10.38 14.01 18.87
C ALA A 276 -10.19 13.93 20.41
N GLN A 277 -11.28 13.85 21.18
CA GLN A 277 -11.23 13.73 22.63
C GLN A 277 -10.67 12.37 23.09
N GLN A 278 -11.07 11.26 22.45
CA GLN A 278 -10.52 9.94 22.76
C GLN A 278 -9.03 9.89 22.40
N PHE A 279 -8.66 10.38 21.21
CA PHE A 279 -7.27 10.51 20.78
C PHE A 279 -6.43 11.31 21.79
N LYS A 280 -6.92 12.47 22.22
CA LYS A 280 -6.28 13.30 23.24
C LYS A 280 -6.05 12.54 24.54
N SER A 281 -7.07 11.86 25.05
CA SER A 281 -6.97 11.12 26.32
C SER A 281 -5.90 10.03 26.24
N LEU A 282 -5.85 9.28 25.14
CA LEU A 282 -4.85 8.23 24.94
C LEU A 282 -3.44 8.82 24.83
N LEU A 283 -3.28 9.90 24.07
CA LEU A 283 -1.98 10.57 23.91
C LEU A 283 -1.48 11.13 25.24
N GLU A 284 -2.34 11.81 26.01
CA GLU A 284 -1.95 12.36 27.32
C GLU A 284 -1.54 11.25 28.29
N GLU A 285 -2.24 10.11 28.31
CA GLU A 285 -1.85 8.96 29.13
C GLU A 285 -0.50 8.35 28.70
N ILE A 286 -0.22 8.28 27.39
CA ILE A 286 1.10 7.86 26.86
C ILE A 286 2.19 8.84 27.28
N LEU A 287 1.95 10.14 27.19
CA LEU A 287 2.99 11.14 27.47
C LEU A 287 3.23 11.35 28.97
N ASP A 288 2.22 11.12 29.81
CA ASP A 288 2.34 11.18 31.27
C ASP A 288 3.02 9.91 31.84
N TYR A 289 2.95 8.79 31.13
CA TYR A 289 3.75 7.60 31.36
C TYR A 289 5.08 7.76 30.62
N PRO A 290 6.20 8.21 31.23
CA PRO A 290 7.39 8.80 30.57
C PRO A 290 7.96 7.99 29.39
N SER A 291 7.26 8.02 28.26
CA SER A 291 7.40 7.15 27.11
C SER A 291 7.65 8.01 25.90
N SER A 292 8.55 7.56 25.05
CA SER A 292 8.61 8.07 23.69
C SER A 292 7.40 7.57 22.90
N VAL A 293 7.01 8.29 21.85
CA VAL A 293 5.83 7.96 21.05
C VAL A 293 6.09 8.21 19.57
N ASN A 294 5.69 7.26 18.74
CA ASN A 294 5.54 7.41 17.31
C ASN A 294 4.05 7.31 16.93
N HIS A 295 3.52 8.36 16.32
CA HIS A 295 2.13 8.48 15.92
C HIS A 295 1.94 7.77 14.57
N TYR A 296 1.25 6.62 14.56
CA TYR A 296 1.00 5.86 13.34
C TYR A 296 -0.48 5.98 12.93
N MET A 297 -0.86 6.59 11.82
CA MET A 297 -0.07 7.45 10.94
C MET A 297 -0.13 8.90 11.42
N PHE A 298 0.97 9.65 11.32
CA PHE A 298 0.89 11.10 11.52
C PHE A 298 0.44 11.82 10.24
N VAL A 299 0.90 11.31 9.10
CA VAL A 299 0.53 11.78 7.76
C VAL A 299 -0.32 10.71 7.08
N GLY A 300 -1.61 11.00 6.94
CA GLY A 300 -2.52 10.29 6.04
C GLY A 300 -2.01 10.40 4.61
N SER A 301 -2.30 9.40 3.79
CA SER A 301 -1.66 9.25 2.48
C SER A 301 -2.49 8.38 1.54
N THR A 302 -1.92 7.91 0.42
CA THR A 302 -2.67 7.17 -0.61
C THR A 302 -1.92 5.91 -1.04
N ASN A 303 -2.66 4.80 -1.17
CA ASN A 303 -2.21 3.57 -1.83
C ASN A 303 -2.37 3.71 -3.36
N PHE A 304 -1.52 4.53 -4.00
CA PHE A 304 -1.59 4.73 -5.44
C PHE A 304 -1.43 3.44 -6.23
N GLY A 305 -1.92 3.41 -7.48
CA GLY A 305 -1.81 2.24 -8.34
C GLY A 305 -2.48 1.00 -7.76
N PHE A 306 -1.71 -0.08 -7.65
CA PHE A 306 -2.18 -1.38 -7.16
C PHE A 306 -1.51 -1.78 -5.85
N THR A 307 -1.05 -0.82 -5.06
CA THR A 307 -0.18 -1.09 -3.91
C THR A 307 -0.91 -1.27 -2.56
N ASN A 308 -2.23 -1.23 -2.54
CA ASN A 308 -3.00 -1.56 -1.35
C ASN A 308 -2.76 -3.03 -0.95
N GLY A 309 -2.65 -3.28 0.35
CA GLY A 309 -2.67 -4.63 0.90
C GLY A 309 -4.08 -5.12 1.18
N ALA A 310 -4.18 -6.34 1.67
CA ALA A 310 -5.42 -6.90 2.19
C ALA A 310 -5.22 -7.59 3.54
N ASN A 311 -6.28 -7.80 4.31
CA ASN A 311 -6.27 -8.67 5.48
C ASN A 311 -7.11 -9.93 5.18
N SER A 312 -7.07 -10.94 6.06
CA SER A 312 -7.96 -12.09 5.96
C SER A 312 -8.65 -12.39 7.28
N LEU A 313 -9.99 -12.42 7.28
CA LEU A 313 -10.83 -12.78 8.43
C LEU A 313 -10.73 -14.27 8.81
N LYS A 314 -10.21 -15.10 7.90
CA LYS A 314 -10.11 -16.55 8.09
C LYS A 314 -8.65 -16.97 8.05
N SER A 315 -8.29 -17.89 8.95
CA SER A 315 -7.04 -18.62 8.85
C SER A 315 -7.08 -19.59 7.66
N GLY A 316 -5.91 -19.92 7.11
CA GLY A 316 -5.79 -20.83 5.98
C GLY A 316 -5.53 -20.15 4.64
N MET A 317 -5.43 -20.99 3.60
CA MET A 317 -5.01 -20.58 2.26
C MET A 317 -6.16 -20.21 1.32
N ASP A 318 -7.42 -20.45 1.69
CA ASP A 318 -8.54 -19.99 0.87
C ASP A 318 -8.72 -18.49 1.02
N ASN A 319 -9.10 -17.84 -0.08
CA ASN A 319 -9.15 -16.39 -0.15
C ASN A 319 -10.54 -15.82 0.22
N THR A 320 -11.46 -16.65 0.75
CA THR A 320 -12.85 -16.23 0.99
C THR A 320 -13.01 -15.24 2.14
N GLY A 321 -11.99 -15.13 2.99
CA GLY A 321 -11.91 -14.17 4.09
C GLY A 321 -11.22 -12.85 3.72
N LEU A 322 -10.79 -12.65 2.47
CA LEU A 322 -10.01 -11.48 2.06
C LEU A 322 -10.80 -10.18 2.33
N GLN A 323 -10.11 -9.19 2.90
CA GLN A 323 -10.58 -7.83 3.13
C GLN A 323 -9.57 -6.88 2.46
N PRO A 324 -9.80 -6.48 1.20
CA PRO A 324 -8.87 -5.59 0.52
C PRO A 324 -8.98 -4.17 1.09
N THR A 325 -7.82 -3.55 1.34
CA THR A 325 -7.74 -2.17 1.84
C THR A 325 -8.13 -1.20 0.74
N THR A 326 -8.74 -0.08 1.12
CA THR A 326 -9.12 0.98 0.17
C THR A 326 -7.88 1.69 -0.41
N THR A 327 -8.12 2.52 -1.44
CA THR A 327 -7.07 3.34 -2.06
C THR A 327 -6.63 4.45 -1.11
N SER A 328 -7.57 5.10 -0.42
CA SER A 328 -7.24 6.10 0.60
C SER A 328 -6.52 5.43 1.77
N TYR A 329 -5.48 6.08 2.26
CA TYR A 329 -4.83 5.76 3.51
C TYR A 329 -4.82 7.01 4.40
N ASP A 330 -5.93 7.78 4.37
CA ASP A 330 -6.15 8.96 5.22
C ASP A 330 -5.96 8.63 6.70
N TYR A 331 -6.41 7.44 7.11
CA TYR A 331 -6.20 6.85 8.42
C TYR A 331 -6.85 7.64 9.57
N ASP A 332 -7.66 8.68 9.29
CA ASP A 332 -8.08 9.68 10.27
C ASP A 332 -6.88 10.26 11.04
N SER A 333 -5.82 10.57 10.28
CA SER A 333 -4.54 11.05 10.81
C SER A 333 -4.58 12.52 11.26
N PRO A 334 -3.60 12.94 12.09
CA PRO A 334 -3.36 14.36 12.38
C PRO A 334 -3.22 15.23 11.12
N ILE A 335 -2.57 14.72 10.08
CA ILE A 335 -2.53 15.34 8.76
C ILE A 335 -3.32 14.44 7.79
N THR A 336 -4.27 14.99 7.05
CA THR A 336 -5.15 14.24 6.13
C THR A 336 -4.41 13.68 4.92
N GLU A 337 -5.06 12.83 4.12
CA GLU A 337 -4.56 12.31 2.83
C GLU A 337 -4.02 13.40 1.90
N TYR A 338 -4.70 14.54 1.80
CA TYR A 338 -4.30 15.68 0.97
C TYR A 338 -3.40 16.68 1.71
N GLY A 339 -3.01 16.37 2.95
CA GLY A 339 -2.02 17.12 3.72
C GLY A 339 -2.59 18.26 4.56
N ASP A 340 -3.88 18.31 4.84
CA ASP A 340 -4.49 19.36 5.66
C ASP A 340 -4.41 19.05 7.16
N TYR A 341 -4.58 20.08 8.00
CA TYR A 341 -4.55 19.94 9.45
C TYR A 341 -5.90 19.47 10.00
N THR A 342 -5.86 18.56 10.98
CA THR A 342 -7.06 18.16 11.75
C THR A 342 -7.02 18.67 13.18
N GLU A 343 -8.11 18.49 13.94
CA GLU A 343 -8.10 18.77 15.39
C GLU A 343 -7.03 17.94 16.13
N LYS A 344 -6.76 16.72 15.66
CA LYS A 344 -5.72 15.86 16.24
C LYS A 344 -4.32 16.46 16.08
N TYR A 345 -4.03 17.15 14.98
CA TYR A 345 -2.77 17.88 14.82
C TYR A 345 -2.56 18.91 15.93
N GLN A 346 -3.60 19.69 16.23
CA GLN A 346 -3.52 20.71 17.28
C GLN A 346 -3.34 20.08 18.65
N ILE A 347 -4.02 18.96 18.93
CA ILE A 347 -3.85 18.18 20.16
C ILE A 347 -2.40 17.72 20.33
N VAL A 348 -1.79 17.14 19.29
CA VAL A 348 -0.38 16.71 19.36
C VAL A 348 0.54 17.90 19.65
N LYS A 349 0.33 19.01 18.93
CA LYS A 349 1.13 20.22 19.09
C LYS A 349 1.10 20.75 20.53
N ASP A 350 -0.08 20.85 21.12
CA ASP A 350 -0.24 21.35 22.49
C ASP A 350 0.28 20.36 23.54
N ALA A 351 0.07 19.06 23.31
CA ALA A 351 0.54 17.99 24.20
C ALA A 351 2.07 17.90 24.26
N ILE A 352 2.76 18.10 23.14
CA ILE A 352 4.24 18.13 23.09
C ILE A 352 4.77 19.44 23.67
N ALA A 353 4.22 20.58 23.27
CA ALA A 353 4.69 21.90 23.73
C ALA A 353 4.64 22.05 25.26
N SER A 354 3.67 21.39 25.91
CA SER A 354 3.52 21.41 27.37
C SER A 354 4.48 20.47 28.12
N ARG A 355 5.08 19.48 27.45
CA ARG A 355 5.85 18.39 28.09
C ARG A 355 7.31 18.31 27.67
N ASN A 356 7.69 18.80 26.49
CA ASN A 356 9.04 18.68 26.00
C ASN A 356 9.99 19.66 26.74
N PRO A 357 10.96 19.17 27.55
CA PRO A 357 11.90 20.04 28.25
C PRO A 357 12.97 20.64 27.33
N VAL A 358 13.17 20.07 26.13
CA VAL A 358 14.17 20.52 25.16
C VAL A 358 13.52 21.51 24.19
N ILE A 359 13.73 22.80 24.45
CA ILE A 359 13.18 23.88 23.64
C ILE A 359 14.11 24.19 22.47
N THR A 360 13.63 23.92 21.26
CA THR A 360 14.33 24.13 19.99
C THR A 360 13.51 25.04 19.08
N LYS A 361 14.16 25.59 18.06
CA LYS A 361 13.50 26.39 17.03
C LYS A 361 12.51 25.52 16.25
N LEU A 362 11.27 25.99 16.15
CA LEU A 362 10.23 25.40 15.29
C LEU A 362 10.03 26.28 14.04
N PRO A 363 9.74 25.69 12.88
CA PRO A 363 9.34 26.44 11.70
C PRO A 363 7.90 26.95 11.84
N ASP A 364 7.55 27.96 11.04
CA ASP A 364 6.16 28.36 10.87
C ASP A 364 5.35 27.23 10.22
N GLN A 365 4.07 27.13 10.58
CA GLN A 365 3.14 26.20 9.94
C GLN A 365 2.97 26.58 8.46
N PRO A 366 3.22 25.64 7.52
CA PRO A 366 2.91 25.86 6.11
C PRO A 366 1.44 26.25 5.88
N LYS A 367 1.19 27.07 4.87
CA LYS A 367 -0.17 27.44 4.48
C LYS A 367 -0.86 26.24 3.84
N VAL A 368 -2.12 26.03 4.20
CA VAL A 368 -2.99 25.05 3.54
C VAL A 368 -3.25 25.50 2.10
N GLN A 369 -3.14 24.57 1.15
CA GLN A 369 -3.58 24.78 -0.22
C GLN A 369 -5.01 24.25 -0.34
N PRO A 370 -5.97 25.07 -0.80
CA PRO A 370 -7.34 24.60 -0.96
C PRO A 370 -7.43 23.57 -2.08
N LEU A 371 -8.24 22.54 -1.85
CA LEU A 371 -8.73 21.67 -2.90
C LEU A 371 -9.61 22.47 -3.86
N ILE A 372 -9.63 22.07 -5.13
CA ILE A 372 -10.51 22.67 -6.12
C ILE A 372 -11.41 21.62 -6.77
N LYS A 373 -12.54 22.08 -7.28
CA LYS A 373 -13.44 21.32 -8.15
C LYS A 373 -13.24 21.79 -9.58
N TYR A 374 -12.63 20.95 -10.42
CA TYR A 374 -12.58 21.17 -11.87
C TYR A 374 -13.97 20.94 -12.50
N GLU A 375 -14.16 21.39 -13.74
CA GLU A 375 -15.39 21.14 -14.50
C GLU A 375 -15.55 19.64 -14.82
N SER A 376 -16.80 19.16 -14.85
CA SER A 376 -17.10 17.78 -15.27
C SER A 376 -16.65 17.54 -16.72
N LEU A 377 -16.20 16.31 -17.00
CA LEU A 377 -15.72 15.92 -18.32
C LEU A 377 -16.65 14.89 -18.96
N GLN A 378 -16.94 15.09 -20.25
CA GLN A 378 -17.69 14.13 -21.04
C GLN A 378 -16.77 13.04 -21.58
N ILE A 379 -17.31 11.84 -21.78
CA ILE A 379 -16.56 10.74 -22.40
C ILE A 379 -16.23 11.12 -23.86
N GLU A 380 -14.95 11.11 -24.20
CA GLU A 380 -14.45 11.39 -25.56
C GLU A 380 -14.36 10.13 -26.41
N GLY A 381 -14.14 8.98 -25.78
CA GLY A 381 -14.10 7.70 -26.46
C GLY A 381 -13.96 6.52 -25.51
N GLN A 382 -14.19 5.32 -26.05
CA GLN A 382 -14.11 4.06 -25.34
C GLN A 382 -13.22 3.04 -26.06
N LEU A 383 -12.62 2.15 -25.28
CA LEU A 383 -11.98 0.91 -25.74
C LEU A 383 -12.57 -0.24 -24.92
N THR A 384 -13.34 -1.13 -25.57
CA THR A 384 -13.92 -2.26 -24.86
C THR A 384 -12.82 -3.24 -24.46
N LEU A 385 -12.99 -3.91 -23.32
CA LEU A 385 -12.04 -4.92 -22.87
C LEU A 385 -11.92 -6.07 -23.88
N ALA A 386 -13.02 -6.42 -24.56
CA ALA A 386 -13.01 -7.41 -25.63
C ALA A 386 -12.09 -7.01 -26.80
N ASP A 387 -12.13 -5.74 -27.23
CA ASP A 387 -11.28 -5.22 -28.29
C ASP A 387 -9.80 -5.18 -27.86
N ILE A 388 -9.54 -4.82 -26.61
CA ILE A 388 -8.18 -4.83 -26.04
C ILE A 388 -7.61 -6.25 -26.00
N ILE A 389 -8.38 -7.23 -25.51
CA ILE A 389 -7.92 -8.63 -25.47
C ILE A 389 -7.67 -9.13 -26.91
N TYR A 390 -8.57 -8.79 -27.84
CA TYR A 390 -8.40 -9.16 -29.24
C TYR A 390 -7.13 -8.54 -29.85
N SER A 391 -6.87 -7.24 -29.62
CA SER A 391 -5.69 -6.57 -30.16
C SER A 391 -4.39 -7.11 -29.59
N GLU A 392 -4.33 -7.36 -28.27
CA GLU A 392 -3.16 -7.99 -27.62
C GLU A 392 -2.86 -9.37 -28.24
N ILE A 393 -3.90 -10.21 -28.42
CA ILE A 393 -3.75 -11.53 -29.06
C ILE A 393 -3.32 -11.44 -30.52
N GLN A 394 -3.85 -10.48 -31.29
CA GLN A 394 -3.43 -10.28 -32.67
C GLN A 394 -1.98 -9.78 -32.78
N SER A 395 -1.53 -8.93 -31.85
CA SER A 395 -0.14 -8.46 -31.82
C SER A 395 0.85 -9.60 -31.51
N GLY A 396 0.44 -10.54 -30.65
CA GLY A 396 1.27 -11.63 -30.15
C GLY A 396 2.40 -11.19 -29.22
N GLU A 397 2.56 -9.90 -28.90
CA GLU A 397 3.69 -9.39 -28.12
C GLU A 397 3.59 -9.76 -26.63
N ASN A 398 2.38 -9.76 -26.07
CA ASN A 398 2.11 -9.99 -24.65
C ASN A 398 1.27 -11.24 -24.38
N VAL A 399 1.21 -12.20 -25.29
CA VAL A 399 0.33 -13.38 -25.15
C VAL A 399 1.13 -14.64 -24.86
N ILE A 400 0.67 -15.38 -23.85
CA ILE A 400 1.29 -16.63 -23.42
C ILE A 400 0.35 -17.77 -23.81
N HIS A 401 0.79 -18.58 -24.77
CA HIS A 401 0.10 -19.82 -25.14
C HIS A 401 0.44 -20.91 -24.14
N HIS A 402 -0.54 -21.37 -23.37
CA HIS A 402 -0.34 -22.33 -22.29
C HIS A 402 -1.12 -23.63 -22.51
N ILE A 403 -0.47 -24.76 -22.26
CA ILE A 403 -1.09 -26.08 -22.23
C ILE A 403 -0.90 -26.68 -20.84
N GLY A 404 -1.99 -26.90 -20.11
CA GLY A 404 -1.96 -27.31 -18.72
C GLY A 404 -3.14 -26.73 -17.94
N ASP A 405 -3.16 -26.94 -16.63
CA ASP A 405 -4.04 -26.19 -15.73
C ASP A 405 -3.68 -24.69 -15.78
N PRO A 406 -4.62 -23.77 -15.49
CA PRO A 406 -4.33 -22.35 -15.37
C PRO A 406 -3.15 -22.07 -14.44
N ILE A 407 -2.29 -21.13 -14.82
CA ILE A 407 -1.16 -20.68 -14.00
C ILE A 407 -1.43 -19.28 -13.43
N PRO A 408 -1.02 -19.00 -12.18
CA PRO A 408 -1.23 -17.70 -11.56
C PRO A 408 -0.29 -16.63 -12.14
N MET A 409 -0.64 -15.37 -11.86
CA MET A 409 0.06 -14.15 -12.32
C MET A 409 1.57 -14.22 -12.08
N GLU A 410 1.99 -14.68 -10.90
CA GLU A 410 3.39 -14.72 -10.50
C GLU A 410 4.19 -15.80 -11.22
N GLN A 411 3.54 -16.79 -11.84
CA GLN A 411 4.20 -17.88 -12.58
C GLN A 411 4.36 -17.61 -14.07
N LEU A 412 3.75 -16.54 -14.60
CA LEU A 412 3.88 -16.17 -16.00
C LEU A 412 5.35 -15.95 -16.40
N PRO A 413 5.80 -16.39 -17.59
CA PRO A 413 7.18 -16.22 -18.05
C PRO A 413 7.42 -14.80 -18.62
N ILE A 414 7.00 -13.76 -17.91
CA ILE A 414 7.14 -12.34 -18.29
C ILE A 414 8.04 -11.59 -17.30
N ASN A 415 8.36 -10.33 -17.61
CA ASN A 415 9.15 -9.44 -16.74
C ASN A 415 10.45 -10.11 -16.24
N SER A 416 11.24 -10.63 -17.18
CA SER A 416 12.46 -11.38 -16.88
C SER A 416 12.23 -12.56 -15.92
N ASN A 417 11.12 -13.28 -16.10
CA ASN A 417 10.68 -14.40 -15.26
C ASN A 417 10.32 -14.01 -13.82
N SER A 418 10.03 -12.73 -13.57
CA SER A 418 9.45 -12.25 -12.30
C SER A 418 7.93 -12.44 -12.26
N GLY A 419 7.30 -12.76 -13.40
CA GLY A 419 5.86 -12.88 -13.51
C GLY A 419 5.16 -11.53 -13.49
N GLN A 420 3.84 -11.55 -13.35
CA GLN A 420 2.99 -10.40 -13.23
C GLN A 420 2.74 -10.07 -11.76
N SER A 421 3.09 -8.86 -11.33
CA SER A 421 2.92 -8.45 -9.93
C SER A 421 1.51 -7.93 -9.65
N PHE A 422 0.98 -7.09 -10.53
CA PHE A 422 -0.22 -6.29 -10.31
C PHE A 422 -1.18 -6.32 -11.51
N GLY A 423 -2.36 -5.74 -11.32
CA GLY A 423 -3.35 -5.53 -12.38
C GLY A 423 -4.28 -6.72 -12.58
N TYR A 424 -4.55 -7.03 -13.84
CA TYR A 424 -5.53 -8.00 -14.28
C TYR A 424 -4.88 -9.07 -15.15
N ILE A 425 -5.43 -10.28 -15.17
CA ILE A 425 -4.98 -11.38 -16.01
C ILE A 425 -6.18 -11.99 -16.73
N VAL A 426 -6.03 -12.25 -18.02
CA VAL A 426 -7.07 -12.86 -18.85
C VAL A 426 -6.67 -14.28 -19.18
N TYR A 427 -7.59 -15.22 -18.97
CA TYR A 427 -7.51 -16.60 -19.44
C TYR A 427 -8.56 -16.79 -20.55
N ARG A 428 -8.11 -16.77 -21.81
CA ARG A 428 -8.98 -17.02 -22.97
C ARG A 428 -8.98 -18.50 -23.33
N HIS A 429 -10.18 -19.03 -23.54
CA HIS A 429 -10.39 -20.37 -24.10
C HIS A 429 -11.43 -20.34 -25.21
N THR A 430 -11.23 -21.13 -26.26
CA THR A 430 -12.22 -21.32 -27.33
C THR A 430 -12.82 -22.71 -27.23
N HIS A 431 -14.14 -22.78 -27.12
CA HIS A 431 -14.89 -24.03 -26.95
C HIS A 431 -15.99 -24.15 -28.00
N THR A 432 -16.17 -25.33 -28.61
CA THR A 432 -17.28 -25.60 -29.52
C THR A 432 -18.22 -26.61 -28.90
N ALA A 433 -19.49 -26.25 -28.77
CA ALA A 433 -20.52 -27.10 -28.18
C ALA A 433 -21.91 -26.76 -28.74
N ALA A 434 -22.81 -27.74 -28.70
CA ALA A 434 -24.25 -27.56 -28.88
C ALA A 434 -24.94 -27.58 -27.52
N GLY A 435 -26.14 -26.98 -27.45
CA GLY A 435 -26.96 -26.92 -26.24
C GLY A 435 -26.39 -26.03 -25.14
N ALA A 436 -26.72 -26.36 -23.89
CA ALA A 436 -26.28 -25.58 -22.74
C ALA A 436 -24.77 -25.68 -22.49
N VAL A 437 -24.18 -24.56 -22.04
CA VAL A 437 -22.75 -24.43 -21.72
C VAL A 437 -22.61 -23.80 -20.35
N LYS A 438 -21.92 -24.50 -19.46
CA LYS A 438 -21.64 -24.07 -18.09
C LYS A 438 -20.14 -24.01 -17.84
N LEU A 439 -19.68 -22.88 -17.33
CA LEU A 439 -18.34 -22.68 -16.79
C LEU A 439 -18.34 -23.02 -15.30
N THR A 440 -17.33 -23.78 -14.88
CA THR A 440 -17.00 -23.99 -13.47
C THR A 440 -15.51 -23.72 -13.27
N LEU A 441 -15.19 -22.75 -12.42
CA LEU A 441 -13.85 -22.49 -11.92
C LEU A 441 -13.79 -23.11 -10.52
N THR A 442 -12.96 -24.12 -10.32
CA THR A 442 -12.80 -24.73 -8.99
C THR A 442 -11.84 -23.89 -8.14
N GLY A 443 -11.90 -24.04 -6.81
CA GLY A 443 -11.11 -23.23 -5.88
C GLY A 443 -11.64 -21.81 -5.73
N THR A 444 -10.86 -20.95 -5.08
CA THR A 444 -11.21 -19.55 -4.89
C THR A 444 -10.64 -18.71 -6.04
N VAL A 445 -11.46 -17.86 -6.64
CA VAL A 445 -10.96 -16.78 -7.50
C VAL A 445 -10.13 -15.80 -6.67
N ARG A 446 -9.00 -15.36 -7.22
CA ARG A 446 -8.08 -14.44 -6.56
C ARG A 446 -7.86 -13.19 -7.42
N ASP A 447 -8.76 -12.20 -7.40
CA ASP A 447 -9.83 -11.99 -6.38
C ASP A 447 -11.18 -11.55 -6.95
N THR A 448 -11.22 -10.70 -7.99
CA THR A 448 -12.46 -10.31 -8.68
C THR A 448 -12.48 -10.90 -10.09
N LEU A 449 -13.64 -11.34 -10.58
CA LEU A 449 -13.84 -12.08 -11.81
C LEU A 449 -14.80 -11.37 -12.76
N LEU A 450 -14.39 -11.14 -13.99
CA LEU A 450 -15.27 -10.83 -15.12
C LEU A 450 -15.22 -11.99 -16.13
N VAL A 451 -16.37 -12.41 -16.65
CA VAL A 451 -16.46 -13.43 -17.70
C VAL A 451 -17.11 -12.81 -18.92
N LEU A 452 -16.40 -12.79 -20.05
CA LEU A 452 -16.95 -12.43 -21.36
C LEU A 452 -17.16 -13.67 -22.21
N VAL A 453 -18.27 -13.72 -22.94
CA VAL A 453 -18.52 -14.73 -23.96
C VAL A 453 -18.78 -14.02 -25.28
N ASN A 454 -17.93 -14.29 -26.28
CA ASN A 454 -17.94 -13.60 -27.57
C ASN A 454 -17.93 -12.07 -27.39
N GLY A 455 -17.12 -11.57 -26.45
CA GLY A 455 -16.99 -10.15 -26.10
C GLY A 455 -18.14 -9.57 -25.27
N THR A 456 -19.16 -10.35 -24.90
CA THR A 456 -20.31 -9.88 -24.10
C THR A 456 -20.18 -10.31 -22.64
N LEU A 457 -20.40 -9.39 -21.70
CA LEU A 457 -20.31 -9.68 -20.26
C LEU A 457 -21.39 -10.66 -19.80
N ARG A 458 -20.96 -11.66 -19.03
CA ARG A 458 -21.81 -12.68 -18.38
C ARG A 458 -21.78 -12.60 -16.86
N THR A 459 -20.75 -12.00 -16.26
CA THR A 459 -20.74 -11.74 -14.82
C THR A 459 -21.89 -10.79 -14.46
N PRO A 460 -22.67 -11.08 -13.41
CA PRO A 460 -23.73 -10.19 -12.96
C PRO A 460 -23.21 -8.80 -12.56
N VAL A 461 -23.93 -7.74 -12.93
CA VAL A 461 -23.63 -6.37 -12.49
C VAL A 461 -24.08 -6.21 -11.04
N PRO A 462 -23.16 -5.88 -10.10
CA PRO A 462 -23.52 -5.67 -8.71
C PRO A 462 -24.25 -4.33 -8.55
N SER A 463 -25.26 -4.31 -7.69
CA SER A 463 -26.11 -3.14 -7.45
C SER A 463 -26.28 -2.81 -5.96
N LYS A 464 -25.98 -3.76 -5.09
CA LYS A 464 -26.03 -3.65 -3.63
C LYS A 464 -24.88 -4.42 -2.99
N LYS A 465 -24.54 -4.10 -1.75
CA LYS A 465 -23.39 -4.69 -1.04
C LYS A 465 -23.42 -6.22 -0.98
N SER A 466 -24.59 -6.82 -0.80
CA SER A 466 -24.77 -8.28 -0.74
C SER A 466 -24.48 -9.02 -2.05
N ASP A 467 -24.42 -8.33 -3.20
CA ASP A 467 -24.06 -8.97 -4.46
C ASP A 467 -22.59 -9.41 -4.48
N VAL A 468 -21.75 -8.82 -3.61
CA VAL A 468 -20.33 -9.20 -3.44
C VAL A 468 -20.15 -10.59 -2.82
N ASP A 469 -21.21 -11.18 -2.26
CA ASP A 469 -21.20 -12.57 -1.78
C ASP A 469 -21.43 -13.59 -2.91
N GLY A 470 -21.71 -13.12 -4.14
CA GLY A 470 -22.04 -13.95 -5.30
C GLY A 470 -20.91 -14.12 -6.32
N VAL A 471 -21.30 -14.56 -7.52
CA VAL A 471 -20.39 -14.75 -8.67
C VAL A 471 -19.75 -13.43 -9.06
N GLY A 472 -18.43 -13.43 -9.24
CA GLY A 472 -17.65 -12.23 -9.60
C GLY A 472 -16.65 -11.81 -8.52
N PHE A 473 -16.74 -12.37 -7.31
CA PHE A 473 -15.93 -11.97 -6.16
C PHE A 473 -15.33 -13.16 -5.41
N TRP A 474 -14.33 -12.88 -4.58
CA TRP A 474 -13.45 -13.86 -3.93
C TRP A 474 -14.12 -14.73 -2.85
N LYS A 475 -15.38 -14.43 -2.47
CA LYS A 475 -16.05 -15.05 -1.33
C LYS A 475 -16.55 -16.48 -1.57
N LEU A 476 -16.63 -16.91 -2.82
CA LEU A 476 -17.07 -18.26 -3.19
C LEU A 476 -15.90 -19.23 -3.30
N VAL A 477 -16.09 -20.43 -2.73
CA VAL A 477 -15.31 -21.62 -3.08
C VAL A 477 -16.04 -22.30 -4.22
N ASP A 478 -15.36 -22.42 -5.36
CA ASP A 478 -15.91 -22.79 -6.65
C ASP A 478 -16.90 -21.76 -7.19
N THR A 479 -16.64 -21.27 -8.39
CA THR A 479 -17.54 -20.36 -9.10
C THR A 479 -18.13 -21.06 -10.31
N SER A 480 -19.45 -21.02 -10.46
CA SER A 480 -20.13 -21.56 -11.64
C SER A 480 -21.01 -20.51 -12.31
N LEU A 481 -20.99 -20.49 -13.64
CA LEU A 481 -21.76 -19.55 -14.44
C LEU A 481 -22.29 -20.25 -15.70
N ASP A 482 -23.60 -20.14 -15.93
CA ASP A 482 -24.21 -20.62 -17.17
C ASP A 482 -23.91 -19.60 -18.29
N LEU A 483 -23.17 -20.04 -19.31
CA LEU A 483 -22.75 -19.22 -20.45
C LEU A 483 -23.79 -19.25 -21.59
N GLN A 484 -24.49 -20.37 -21.72
CA GLN A 484 -25.64 -20.61 -22.60
C GLN A 484 -26.58 -21.57 -21.89
N THR A 485 -27.89 -21.30 -21.91
CA THR A 485 -28.91 -22.11 -21.22
C THR A 485 -29.88 -22.79 -22.17
N ASP A 486 -29.95 -22.40 -23.45
CA ASP A 486 -30.83 -23.05 -24.43
C ASP A 486 -30.21 -24.36 -24.94
N GLU A 487 -30.81 -25.48 -24.53
CA GLU A 487 -30.45 -26.84 -24.94
C GLU A 487 -30.58 -27.10 -26.44
N ASN A 488 -31.31 -26.25 -27.17
CA ASN A 488 -31.48 -26.38 -28.62
C ASN A 488 -30.48 -25.54 -29.42
N THR A 489 -29.56 -24.84 -28.76
CA THR A 489 -28.53 -24.04 -29.45
C THR A 489 -27.73 -24.95 -30.38
N PRO A 490 -27.64 -24.65 -31.69
CA PRO A 490 -26.84 -25.44 -32.61
C PRO A 490 -25.36 -25.39 -32.20
N GLU A 491 -24.57 -26.32 -32.72
CA GLU A 491 -23.14 -26.33 -32.48
C GLU A 491 -22.52 -24.97 -32.84
N THR A 492 -22.00 -24.30 -31.82
CA THR A 492 -21.49 -22.92 -31.90
C THR A 492 -20.14 -22.84 -31.21
N THR A 493 -19.24 -22.03 -31.74
CA THR A 493 -17.96 -21.73 -31.12
C THR A 493 -18.10 -20.52 -30.18
N TYR A 494 -17.70 -20.72 -28.93
CA TYR A 494 -17.67 -19.72 -27.87
C TYR A 494 -16.23 -19.31 -27.61
N VAL A 495 -15.95 -18.01 -27.68
CA VAL A 495 -14.73 -17.40 -27.14
C VAL A 495 -15.03 -16.97 -25.71
N ILE A 496 -14.38 -17.60 -24.74
CA ILE A 496 -14.61 -17.40 -23.31
C ILE A 496 -13.39 -16.70 -22.74
N ASP A 497 -13.57 -15.47 -22.26
CA ASP A 497 -12.56 -14.71 -21.54
C ASP A 497 -12.87 -14.70 -20.06
N VAL A 498 -11.97 -15.24 -19.26
CA VAL A 498 -12.02 -15.12 -17.80
C VAL A 498 -10.97 -14.10 -17.37
N ILE A 499 -11.42 -12.93 -16.94
CA ILE A 499 -10.58 -11.85 -16.48
C ILE A 499 -10.58 -11.85 -14.96
N VAL A 500 -9.39 -11.92 -14.36
CA VAL A 500 -9.21 -11.92 -12.91
C VAL A 500 -8.40 -10.70 -12.50
N GLU A 501 -8.92 -9.94 -11.54
CA GLU A 501 -8.22 -8.83 -10.89
C GLU A 501 -7.54 -9.28 -9.61
N ASN A 502 -6.26 -8.92 -9.43
CA ASN A 502 -5.63 -8.92 -8.11
C ASN A 502 -6.12 -7.71 -7.32
N ASN A 503 -6.90 -7.90 -6.25
CA ASN A 503 -7.40 -6.84 -5.35
C ASN A 503 -6.44 -6.49 -4.21
N GLY A 504 -5.24 -7.09 -4.16
CA GLY A 504 -4.27 -6.87 -3.10
C GLY A 504 -3.92 -8.18 -2.39
N ARG A 505 -2.63 -8.47 -2.22
CA ARG A 505 -2.15 -9.60 -1.43
C ARG A 505 -2.23 -9.28 0.05
N ASN A 506 -2.60 -10.30 0.81
CA ASN A 506 -2.65 -10.27 2.25
C ASN A 506 -1.31 -9.78 2.82
N ASN A 507 -1.41 -8.85 3.75
CA ASN A 507 -0.26 -8.15 4.30
C ASN A 507 -0.07 -8.41 5.79
N PHE A 508 -0.95 -9.18 6.43
CA PHE A 508 -0.91 -9.45 7.88
C PHE A 508 -1.43 -10.85 8.22
N GLY A 509 -0.92 -11.46 9.29
CA GLY A 509 -1.42 -12.72 9.84
C GLY A 509 -0.39 -13.84 9.92
N GLY A 510 -0.87 -15.08 9.98
CA GLY A 510 -0.06 -16.28 10.10
C GLY A 510 0.74 -16.58 8.83
N LEU A 511 1.87 -17.29 8.98
CA LEU A 511 2.79 -17.57 7.85
C LEU A 511 2.15 -18.38 6.71
N ASP A 512 1.12 -19.19 7.00
CA ASP A 512 0.35 -19.96 6.01
C ASP A 512 -0.48 -19.06 5.08
N GLN A 513 -0.88 -17.87 5.56
CA GLN A 513 -1.67 -16.90 4.80
C GLN A 513 -0.82 -16.12 3.77
N PHE A 514 0.50 -16.29 3.74
CA PHE A 514 1.41 -15.61 2.80
C PHE A 514 1.61 -16.37 1.47
N ARG A 515 0.95 -17.54 1.26
CA ARG A 515 0.92 -18.23 -0.05
C ARG A 515 -0.12 -17.61 -0.98
N GLN A 516 0.20 -16.42 -1.46
CA GLN A 516 -0.71 -15.42 -2.01
C GLN A 516 -0.66 -15.32 -3.55
N PHE A 517 -0.60 -16.45 -4.26
CA PHE A 517 -0.71 -16.45 -5.73
C PHE A 517 -2.04 -15.82 -6.18
N LYS A 518 -2.02 -15.01 -7.24
CA LYS A 518 -3.19 -14.29 -7.79
C LYS A 518 -3.54 -14.76 -9.20
N GLY A 519 -4.78 -14.56 -9.63
CA GLY A 519 -5.32 -15.17 -10.85
C GLY A 519 -6.05 -16.48 -10.57
N LEU A 520 -5.95 -17.44 -11.51
CA LEU A 520 -6.47 -18.80 -11.35
C LEU A 520 -5.33 -19.76 -11.02
N THR A 521 -5.55 -20.60 -9.99
CA THR A 521 -4.60 -21.63 -9.53
C THR A 521 -5.11 -23.05 -9.70
N ASP A 522 -6.40 -23.20 -10.03
CA ASP A 522 -7.14 -24.45 -9.98
C ASP A 522 -7.85 -24.71 -11.33
N SER A 523 -8.64 -25.79 -11.41
CA SER A 523 -9.23 -26.25 -12.66
C SER A 523 -10.24 -25.27 -13.28
N PHE A 524 -10.14 -25.13 -14.60
CA PHE A 524 -11.11 -24.45 -15.46
C PHE A 524 -11.93 -25.53 -16.19
N GLN A 525 -13.24 -25.57 -15.95
CA GLN A 525 -14.12 -26.60 -16.49
C GLN A 525 -15.23 -26.04 -17.36
N ILE A 526 -15.48 -26.70 -18.48
CA ILE A 526 -16.68 -26.48 -19.30
C ILE A 526 -17.49 -27.78 -19.32
N ASN A 527 -18.75 -27.71 -18.92
CA ASN A 527 -19.66 -28.86 -18.83
C ASN A 527 -19.03 -30.05 -18.05
N GLY A 528 -18.33 -29.74 -16.96
CA GLY A 528 -17.66 -30.71 -16.08
C GLY A 528 -16.36 -31.32 -16.63
N LYS A 529 -15.85 -30.84 -17.77
CA LYS A 529 -14.57 -31.29 -18.36
C LYS A 529 -13.50 -30.22 -18.17
N ASN A 530 -12.30 -30.63 -17.72
CA ASN A 530 -11.15 -29.73 -17.60
C ASN A 530 -10.68 -29.25 -18.96
N MET A 531 -10.58 -27.94 -19.12
CA MET A 531 -9.97 -27.29 -20.28
C MET A 531 -8.50 -27.01 -19.96
N MET A 532 -7.62 -27.30 -20.92
CA MET A 532 -6.18 -27.31 -20.69
C MET A 532 -5.41 -26.45 -21.71
N LYS A 533 -6.10 -25.60 -22.49
CA LYS A 533 -5.47 -24.79 -23.55
C LYS A 533 -5.92 -23.36 -23.39
N PHE A 534 -4.99 -22.45 -23.16
CA PHE A 534 -5.30 -21.06 -22.87
C PHE A 534 -4.39 -20.13 -23.65
N ASP A 535 -4.96 -19.02 -24.10
CA ASP A 535 -4.20 -17.81 -24.36
C ASP A 535 -4.30 -16.94 -23.11
N ILE A 536 -3.16 -16.66 -22.48
CA ILE A 536 -3.10 -15.85 -21.27
C ILE A 536 -2.58 -14.46 -21.62
N VAL A 537 -3.35 -13.42 -21.26
CA VAL A 537 -3.01 -12.01 -21.51
C VAL A 537 -2.87 -11.28 -20.17
N PRO A 538 -1.65 -10.88 -19.76
CA PRO A 538 -1.42 -10.04 -18.60
C PRO A 538 -1.74 -8.59 -18.94
N LEU A 539 -2.56 -7.93 -18.12
CA LEU A 539 -2.89 -6.51 -18.22
C LEU A 539 -2.34 -5.78 -16.99
N GLU A 540 -1.10 -5.32 -17.09
CA GLU A 540 -0.38 -4.66 -15.98
C GLU A 540 -0.73 -3.18 -15.82
N PHE A 541 -1.35 -2.56 -16.83
CA PHE A 541 -1.64 -1.12 -16.87
C PHE A 541 -0.40 -0.26 -16.58
N LYS A 542 0.75 -0.67 -17.13
CA LYS A 542 1.99 0.10 -17.05
C LYS A 542 1.81 1.48 -17.68
N LYS A 543 2.48 2.50 -17.15
CA LYS A 543 2.41 3.88 -17.64
C LYS A 543 2.68 3.99 -19.14
N SER A 544 3.67 3.25 -19.64
CA SER A 544 4.01 3.18 -21.06
C SER A 544 2.89 2.60 -21.92
N TRP A 545 2.23 1.53 -21.46
CA TRP A 545 1.11 0.90 -22.16
C TRP A 545 -0.12 1.81 -22.16
N ASN A 546 -0.47 2.42 -21.01
CA ASN A 546 -1.60 3.34 -20.89
C ASN A 546 -1.45 4.54 -21.85
N ASN A 547 -0.24 5.08 -21.98
CA ASN A 547 0.05 6.20 -22.89
C ASN A 547 0.08 5.82 -24.37
N ALA A 548 0.25 4.53 -24.69
CA ALA A 548 0.27 4.00 -26.05
C ALA A 548 -1.13 3.63 -26.58
N LEU A 549 -2.17 3.75 -25.77
CA LEU A 549 -3.54 3.41 -26.17
C LEU A 549 -4.07 4.33 -27.27
N THR A 550 -4.51 3.73 -28.37
CA THR A 550 -5.06 4.40 -29.56
C THR A 550 -6.38 3.77 -29.99
N ASN A 551 -6.95 4.22 -31.12
CA ASN A 551 -8.17 3.67 -31.72
C ASN A 551 -9.43 3.78 -30.83
N TRP A 552 -9.50 4.84 -30.02
CA TRP A 552 -10.68 5.18 -29.22
C TRP A 552 -11.92 5.30 -30.11
N GLN A 553 -12.98 4.56 -29.75
CA GLN A 553 -14.25 4.54 -30.48
C GLN A 553 -15.25 5.50 -29.84
N SER A 554 -16.15 6.07 -30.64
CA SER A 554 -17.31 6.80 -30.09
C SER A 554 -18.23 5.84 -29.31
N LEU A 555 -18.97 6.37 -28.34
CA LEU A 555 -20.01 5.62 -27.63
C LEU A 555 -21.12 5.22 -28.60
N THR A 556 -21.20 3.93 -28.95
CA THR A 556 -22.17 3.41 -29.93
C THR A 556 -23.39 2.73 -29.30
N SER A 557 -23.35 2.39 -28.00
CA SER A 557 -24.45 1.72 -27.32
C SER A 557 -24.50 2.03 -25.82
N THR A 558 -25.68 1.87 -25.22
CA THR A 558 -25.92 1.88 -23.77
C THR A 558 -25.70 0.52 -23.12
N GLN A 559 -25.05 -0.43 -23.82
CA GLN A 559 -24.92 -1.81 -23.37
C GLN A 559 -23.77 -1.94 -22.36
N SER A 560 -24.04 -2.54 -21.21
CA SER A 560 -23.04 -2.79 -20.15
C SER A 560 -21.88 -3.62 -20.70
N THR A 561 -20.67 -3.04 -20.68
CA THR A 561 -19.45 -3.73 -21.10
C THR A 561 -18.27 -3.18 -20.32
N PRO A 562 -17.34 -4.04 -19.85
CA PRO A 562 -16.09 -3.55 -19.30
C PRO A 562 -15.30 -2.79 -20.36
N ALA A 563 -14.89 -1.58 -20.06
CA ALA A 563 -14.20 -0.73 -21.03
C ALA A 563 -13.35 0.35 -20.35
N LEU A 564 -12.35 0.84 -21.10
CA LEU A 564 -11.62 2.05 -20.78
C LEU A 564 -12.36 3.23 -21.40
N TYR A 565 -12.59 4.29 -20.63
CA TYR A 565 -13.23 5.52 -21.05
C TYR A 565 -12.25 6.68 -20.94
N LYS A 566 -12.05 7.41 -22.05
CA LYS A 566 -11.10 8.54 -22.12
C LYS A 566 -11.80 9.88 -21.90
N PHE A 567 -11.12 10.74 -21.15
CA PHE A 567 -11.48 12.13 -20.88
C PHE A 567 -10.23 13.01 -21.03
N THR A 568 -10.44 14.29 -21.36
CA THR A 568 -9.35 15.27 -21.42
C THR A 568 -9.64 16.46 -20.50
N LEU A 569 -8.78 16.70 -19.51
CA LEU A 569 -8.83 17.86 -18.63
C LEU A 569 -7.81 18.92 -19.10
N ASN A 570 -8.28 20.12 -19.40
CA ASN A 570 -7.42 21.24 -19.80
C ASN A 570 -7.26 22.24 -18.64
N ILE A 571 -6.03 22.43 -18.16
CA ILE A 571 -5.71 23.32 -17.03
C ILE A 571 -4.93 24.54 -17.53
N ASN A 572 -5.54 25.73 -17.44
CA ASN A 572 -4.93 26.97 -17.94
C ASN A 572 -3.84 27.55 -17.02
N ASN A 573 -3.97 27.31 -15.71
CA ASN A 573 -3.06 27.81 -14.68
C ASN A 573 -2.20 26.67 -14.10
N ASP A 574 -1.55 26.90 -12.97
CA ASP A 574 -0.86 25.83 -12.26
C ASP A 574 -1.89 24.83 -11.72
N PRO A 575 -1.67 23.51 -11.88
CA PRO A 575 -2.58 22.51 -11.33
C PRO A 575 -2.71 22.62 -9.82
N GLN A 576 -3.90 22.31 -9.33
CA GLN A 576 -4.22 22.23 -7.91
C GLN A 576 -4.82 20.86 -7.57
N ASP A 577 -4.66 20.47 -6.30
CA ASP A 577 -5.19 19.23 -5.75
C ASP A 577 -6.73 19.18 -5.90
N THR A 578 -7.27 18.00 -6.20
CA THR A 578 -8.69 17.75 -6.35
C THR A 578 -9.02 16.31 -5.97
N TYR A 579 -10.30 15.95 -6.00
CA TYR A 579 -10.77 14.58 -5.92
C TYR A 579 -11.61 14.25 -7.15
N ILE A 580 -11.41 13.05 -7.70
CA ILE A 580 -12.33 12.47 -8.69
C ILE A 580 -13.45 11.79 -7.92
N ASP A 581 -14.69 12.19 -8.18
CA ASP A 581 -15.87 11.58 -7.56
C ASP A 581 -16.20 10.27 -8.29
N SER A 582 -16.17 9.16 -7.54
CA SER A 582 -16.42 7.82 -8.05
C SER A 582 -17.81 7.29 -7.67
N THR A 583 -18.70 8.13 -7.11
CA THR A 583 -20.03 7.70 -6.64
C THR A 583 -20.90 7.16 -7.78
N SER A 584 -20.79 7.66 -9.00
CA SER A 584 -21.58 7.15 -10.13
C SER A 584 -20.96 5.94 -10.83
N TRP A 585 -19.77 5.51 -10.40
CA TRP A 585 -19.05 4.36 -10.94
C TRP A 585 -19.30 3.10 -10.12
N THR A 586 -19.05 1.93 -10.72
CA THR A 586 -19.31 0.63 -10.06
C THR A 586 -18.03 0.04 -9.50
N LYS A 587 -17.07 -0.34 -10.34
CA LYS A 587 -15.79 -0.89 -9.88
C LYS A 587 -14.75 -0.74 -10.99
N GLY A 588 -13.53 -0.40 -10.60
CA GLY A 588 -12.46 -0.30 -11.56
C GLY A 588 -11.26 0.49 -11.06
N ILE A 589 -10.55 1.10 -12.01
CA ILE A 589 -9.39 1.96 -11.74
C ILE A 589 -9.48 3.27 -12.52
N THR A 590 -8.84 4.29 -11.97
CA THR A 590 -8.64 5.57 -12.64
C THR A 590 -7.16 5.77 -12.94
N ILE A 591 -6.87 6.30 -14.13
CA ILE A 591 -5.52 6.49 -14.67
C ILE A 591 -5.41 7.96 -15.09
N VAL A 592 -4.35 8.64 -14.67
CA VAL A 592 -4.10 10.05 -15.00
C VAL A 592 -2.71 10.17 -15.61
N ASN A 593 -2.63 10.70 -16.83
CA ASN A 593 -1.37 10.86 -17.58
C ASN A 593 -0.55 9.55 -17.65
N GLY A 594 -1.27 8.44 -17.83
CA GLY A 594 -0.73 7.08 -17.85
C GLY A 594 -0.47 6.45 -16.48
N PHE A 595 -0.43 7.22 -15.39
CA PHE A 595 -0.21 6.68 -14.04
C PHE A 595 -1.53 6.19 -13.43
N VAL A 596 -1.57 4.96 -12.91
CA VAL A 596 -2.76 4.44 -12.22
C VAL A 596 -2.93 5.16 -10.88
N LEU A 597 -3.97 5.98 -10.76
CA LEU A 597 -4.26 6.74 -9.55
C LEU A 597 -4.71 5.80 -8.41
N GLY A 598 -5.56 4.84 -8.72
CA GLY A 598 -6.03 3.86 -7.74
C GLY A 598 -7.36 3.24 -8.12
N ARG A 599 -7.93 2.47 -7.20
CA ARG A 599 -9.16 1.69 -7.38
C ARG A 599 -10.37 2.43 -6.83
N HIS A 600 -11.50 2.30 -7.51
CA HIS A 600 -12.81 2.69 -6.98
C HIS A 600 -13.73 1.47 -6.88
N PHE A 601 -14.63 1.47 -5.91
CA PHE A 601 -15.63 0.42 -5.74
C PHE A 601 -16.88 0.95 -5.02
N PHE A 602 -18.05 0.81 -5.64
CA PHE A 602 -19.31 1.43 -5.21
C PHE A 602 -19.74 1.05 -3.78
N VAL A 603 -19.28 -0.08 -3.26
CA VAL A 603 -19.62 -0.54 -1.91
C VAL A 603 -19.07 0.37 -0.80
N GLY A 604 -18.03 1.15 -1.09
CA GLY A 604 -17.39 2.04 -0.13
C GLY A 604 -16.49 1.35 0.89
N PRO A 605 -15.98 2.09 1.90
CA PRO A 605 -16.45 3.42 2.26
C PRO A 605 -15.92 4.53 1.36
N GLN A 606 -14.76 4.39 0.73
CA GLN A 606 -14.23 5.43 -0.15
C GLN A 606 -15.08 5.61 -1.43
N GLN A 607 -15.46 6.84 -1.77
CA GLN A 607 -16.21 7.19 -2.98
C GLN A 607 -15.59 8.35 -3.78
N SER A 608 -14.36 8.73 -3.44
CA SER A 608 -13.60 9.72 -4.19
C SER A 608 -12.11 9.37 -4.18
N LEU A 609 -11.42 9.59 -5.30
CA LEU A 609 -9.99 9.34 -5.43
C LEU A 609 -9.22 10.66 -5.37
N TYR A 610 -8.26 10.75 -4.45
CA TYR A 610 -7.39 11.92 -4.34
C TYR A 610 -6.52 12.06 -5.59
N LEU A 611 -6.57 13.21 -6.24
CA LEU A 611 -5.76 13.56 -7.40
C LEU A 611 -4.84 14.73 -7.06
N PRO A 612 -3.57 14.45 -6.68
CA PRO A 612 -2.60 15.48 -6.36
C PRO A 612 -2.13 16.23 -7.62
N ALA A 613 -1.95 17.55 -7.50
CA ALA A 613 -1.42 18.42 -8.54
C ALA A 613 -0.10 17.95 -9.17
N PRO A 614 0.86 17.35 -8.42
CA PRO A 614 2.06 16.74 -9.02
C PRO A 614 1.83 15.66 -10.07
N LEU A 615 0.65 15.03 -10.14
CA LEU A 615 0.30 14.07 -11.19
C LEU A 615 -0.41 14.73 -12.40
N LEU A 616 -0.66 16.04 -12.32
CA LEU A 616 -1.26 16.86 -13.36
C LEU A 616 -0.21 17.75 -14.03
N ASN A 617 -0.49 18.10 -15.28
CA ASN A 617 0.28 19.02 -16.09
C ASN A 617 -0.51 20.32 -16.28
N LYS A 618 0.20 21.42 -16.43
CA LYS A 618 -0.39 22.62 -17.06
C LYS A 618 -0.68 22.30 -18.53
N GLY A 619 -1.88 22.65 -18.99
CA GLY A 619 -2.39 22.28 -20.31
C GLY A 619 -3.20 20.99 -20.28
N GLU A 620 -2.99 20.15 -21.28
CA GLU A 620 -3.78 18.92 -21.49
C GLU A 620 -3.38 17.81 -20.51
N ASN A 621 -4.39 17.15 -19.93
CA ASN A 621 -4.24 15.97 -19.09
C ASN A 621 -5.19 14.89 -19.59
N THR A 622 -4.66 13.69 -19.82
CA THR A 622 -5.49 12.53 -20.19
C THR A 622 -5.92 11.80 -18.92
N ILE A 623 -7.23 11.61 -18.75
CA ILE A 623 -7.80 10.77 -17.70
C ILE A 623 -8.48 9.59 -18.37
N ILE A 624 -8.18 8.38 -17.89
CA ILE A 624 -8.81 7.14 -18.35
C ILE A 624 -9.42 6.44 -17.15
N VAL A 625 -10.67 6.01 -17.27
CA VAL A 625 -11.31 5.14 -16.26
C VAL A 625 -11.54 3.79 -16.89
N PHE A 626 -10.94 2.74 -16.31
CA PHE A 626 -11.34 1.37 -16.63
C PHE A 626 -12.48 0.99 -15.69
N GLU A 627 -13.68 0.86 -16.23
CA GLU A 627 -14.89 0.48 -15.50
C GLU A 627 -15.30 -0.94 -15.91
N HIS A 628 -15.62 -1.76 -14.92
CA HIS A 628 -15.90 -3.18 -15.09
C HIS A 628 -17.29 -3.46 -15.65
N TYR A 629 -18.23 -2.53 -15.51
CA TYR A 629 -19.64 -2.76 -15.83
C TYR A 629 -20.26 -1.67 -16.70
N ASN A 630 -20.56 -0.50 -16.12
CA ASN A 630 -21.26 0.59 -16.79
C ASN A 630 -20.62 1.92 -16.42
N ALA A 631 -20.23 2.70 -17.42
CA ALA A 631 -19.82 4.08 -17.19
C ALA A 631 -21.05 4.99 -16.96
N PRO A 632 -20.92 6.00 -16.09
CA PRO A 632 -21.83 7.14 -16.06
C PRO A 632 -21.64 8.04 -17.29
N ASP A 633 -22.49 9.06 -17.43
CA ASP A 633 -22.45 10.00 -18.55
C ASP A 633 -21.20 10.91 -18.52
N GLU A 634 -20.70 11.23 -17.33
CA GLU A 634 -19.58 12.15 -17.13
C GLU A 634 -18.65 11.74 -15.98
N LEU A 635 -17.41 12.26 -16.02
CA LEU A 635 -16.48 12.25 -14.91
C LEU A 635 -16.63 13.55 -14.12
N THR A 636 -16.84 13.45 -12.80
CA THR A 636 -17.02 14.61 -11.91
C THR A 636 -15.84 14.79 -10.97
N PHE A 637 -15.58 16.04 -10.59
CA PHE A 637 -14.60 16.40 -9.56
C PHE A 637 -15.30 17.00 -8.33
N VAL A 638 -14.67 16.84 -7.17
CA VAL A 638 -15.07 17.44 -5.89
C VAL A 638 -13.86 18.01 -5.16
N ASP A 639 -14.13 18.94 -4.25
CA ASP A 639 -13.14 19.67 -3.45
C ASP A 639 -13.03 19.15 -2.01
N HIS A 640 -13.48 17.92 -1.76
CA HIS A 640 -13.44 17.25 -0.47
C HIS A 640 -13.47 15.73 -0.66
N PRO A 641 -12.91 14.95 0.27
CA PRO A 641 -13.06 13.49 0.24
C PRO A 641 -14.50 13.08 0.53
N ILE A 642 -14.96 12.01 -0.13
CA ILE A 642 -16.27 11.39 0.10
C ILE A 642 -16.04 9.99 0.66
N PHE A 643 -16.50 9.79 1.90
CA PHE A 643 -16.60 8.48 2.53
C PHE A 643 -18.08 8.14 2.74
N GLN A 644 -18.58 7.16 1.97
CA GLN A 644 -19.94 6.66 2.04
C GLN A 644 -19.99 5.15 1.71
N SER A 645 -20.51 4.37 2.65
CA SER A 645 -20.86 2.97 2.44
C SER A 645 -22.24 2.86 1.79
N ARG A 646 -22.36 2.01 0.75
CA ARG A 646 -23.66 1.69 0.14
C ARG A 646 -24.20 0.36 0.69
N GLY A 647 -25.52 0.32 0.92
CA GLY A 647 -26.23 -0.84 1.47
C GLY A 647 -26.37 -2.01 0.52
#